data_AF-A0A849NIT8-F1
#
_entry.id   AF-A0A849NIT8-F1
#
_cell.length_a   1.000
_cell.length_b   1.000
_cell.length_c   1.000
_cell.angle_alpha   90.00
_cell.angle_beta   90.00
_cell.angle_gamma   90.00
#
_symmetry.space_group_name_H-M   'P 1'
#
loop_
_entity.id
_entity.type
_entity.pdbx_description
1 polymer ?
#
loop_
_entity_poly.entity_id
_entity_poly.type
_entity_poly.pdbx_seq_one_letter_code
_entity_poly.pdbx_strand_id
1 'polypeptide(L)'
;MIFIWFMKQRNLVPNNLFDYNFIKSILRDTTSKKTTYYKAILQNLFFATLNTKTKERKFRFQKSFQGKNRDYFDQSVYRYEDYFKNKNDMLKIFKEIPFLNGGLFDCLDRRIIDNDKNIEIRIDGFSDKEIGLKVPNFLFFNDEVELDLNNDYGTKNKKYKTEGLINILQAYNFTIDENDPSDVEVALDPELLGKVFENLLASFNPETSTTARKATGSYYTPREIVDYMVSQSLKEYFKTHLIKIDKFDEKLDKLFSPNSEEENINPFNKIETKQLVKLIDNVRIVDPAVGSGAFPMGILNKLVFLLAKVDPKNEIWKDTQVKAVENNITDPALRQKLILQIEEAFEDKNFNYGRKLYLIQNCIYGVDIQQIAVEIAKLRFFISLLVDENIDKAKDNWGIEPLPNLEFKLMQGNSLISEFMGINFDEEKPRKIDSLFVDESESLIDEFQDKKNAFQNEADRKKKEKLRKEIEELIIKIFENKLKREKADYFNRLAHIEERWQGQDEVIKNEKEKVYKSTRFNLDEIEKQLREFSSGTKAKPFFLWKLYFAEIFHGNNPGFDIVIGNPPYIQLQKNGGELANLYKESNFESYTRTGDIYTLFYENGNNLLNGKGHLVFITSNKWMRAGYGEKLRKYLADNTTPKLLIDLGPDVFEAATVDTNILLFSKQKTNANCKACAIKEKLNNGKTTLAEYIKQNSLMLNSFTKDAWIILSPIEQSIKEKIEKVGTPLKDWDIKINRGILTGLNEAFIISGKKRTEILHNCKTADERKRTDELIRPILRGRDIKRYKAEFADLWLINTHNGYTDEAGKKIKRIEIDDYPAVKEHLDNYFEKLVKRDDQGDTPYNLRSCAYMEDFFKPKIIYQEMVQKPCFVYDESKNYFCLDTARIITGPNILFIYPILNSSLFFFAIKSFYSGGRLGTSGIRMKHTFFNIFPMVNFQSSHKELIQKIITENTINSLDRLTFERIDTIVYELYKLTSEEIDYIRLNNYTD
;
A
#
# COMPACT_ATOMS: atom_id res chain seq x y z
N MET A 1 20.84 15.83 -6.94
CA MET A 1 21.96 15.44 -7.83
C MET A 1 21.48 14.75 -9.10
N ILE A 2 20.70 13.67 -9.00
CA ILE A 2 20.26 12.91 -10.18
C ILE A 2 19.53 13.79 -11.22
N PHE A 3 18.62 14.67 -10.79
CA PHE A 3 17.99 15.66 -11.67
C PHE A 3 18.98 16.52 -12.46
N ILE A 4 20.03 17.03 -11.78
CA ILE A 4 21.08 17.82 -12.42
C ILE A 4 21.87 16.97 -13.41
N TRP A 5 22.02 15.68 -13.14
CA TRP A 5 22.65 14.76 -14.06
C TRP A 5 21.84 14.60 -15.35
N PHE A 6 20.51 14.45 -15.26
CA PHE A 6 19.63 14.49 -16.44
C PHE A 6 19.75 15.81 -17.21
N MET A 7 19.80 16.95 -16.51
CA MET A 7 20.04 18.25 -17.14
C MET A 7 21.39 18.33 -17.85
N LYS A 8 22.45 17.77 -17.24
CA LYS A 8 23.79 17.67 -17.83
C LYS A 8 23.74 16.87 -19.14
N GLN A 9 23.06 15.72 -19.16
CA GLN A 9 22.92 14.90 -20.37
C GLN A 9 22.17 15.62 -21.50
N ARG A 10 21.24 16.50 -21.15
CA ARG A 10 20.54 17.41 -22.07
C ARG A 10 21.35 18.65 -22.47
N ASN A 11 22.62 18.75 -22.06
CA ASN A 11 23.48 19.92 -22.24
C ASN A 11 22.92 21.23 -21.66
N LEU A 12 22.07 21.13 -20.64
CA LEU A 12 21.51 22.27 -19.91
C LEU A 12 22.40 22.75 -18.76
N VAL A 13 23.22 21.84 -18.25
CA VAL A 13 24.26 22.14 -17.26
C VAL A 13 25.62 21.78 -17.84
N PRO A 14 26.61 22.68 -17.80
CA PRO A 14 27.95 22.40 -18.30
C PRO A 14 28.62 21.18 -17.67
N ASN A 15 29.19 20.30 -18.51
CA ASN A 15 29.88 19.07 -18.07
C ASN A 15 31.07 19.32 -17.15
N ASN A 16 31.75 20.45 -17.34
CA ASN A 16 32.92 20.85 -16.57
C ASN A 16 32.63 21.00 -15.06
N LEU A 17 31.39 21.30 -14.67
CA LEU A 17 30.98 21.38 -13.25
C LEU A 17 31.02 20.03 -12.51
N PHE A 18 31.20 18.93 -13.23
CA PHE A 18 31.35 17.57 -12.69
C PHE A 18 32.74 16.98 -12.96
N ASP A 19 33.67 17.76 -13.50
CA ASP A 19 35.04 17.33 -13.72
C ASP A 19 35.95 17.83 -12.57
N TYR A 20 36.66 16.91 -11.91
CA TYR A 20 37.49 17.26 -10.76
C TYR A 20 38.62 18.23 -11.10
N ASN A 21 39.27 18.08 -12.25
CA ASN A 21 40.38 18.94 -12.67
C ASN A 21 39.91 20.36 -12.90
N PHE A 22 38.75 20.52 -13.53
CA PHE A 22 38.10 21.80 -13.71
C PHE A 22 37.70 22.43 -12.38
N ILE A 23 37.06 21.68 -11.47
CA ILE A 23 36.69 22.18 -10.14
C ILE A 23 37.92 22.66 -9.35
N LYS A 24 39.01 21.91 -9.40
CA LYS A 24 40.31 22.29 -8.81
C LYS A 24 40.90 23.55 -9.44
N SER A 25 40.61 23.82 -10.71
CA SER A 25 41.05 25.04 -11.38
C SER A 25 40.32 26.29 -10.84
N ILE A 26 39.03 26.20 -10.51
CA ILE A 26 38.20 27.36 -10.12
C ILE A 26 38.04 27.57 -8.59
N LEU A 27 38.12 26.51 -7.77
CA LEU A 27 37.98 26.59 -6.31
C LEU A 27 39.34 26.71 -5.61
N ARG A 28 39.39 27.45 -4.49
CA ARG A 28 40.62 27.65 -3.69
C ARG A 28 41.05 26.41 -2.91
N ASP A 29 40.10 25.60 -2.44
CA ASP A 29 40.35 24.42 -1.62
C ASP A 29 39.43 23.28 -2.07
N THR A 30 40.01 22.17 -2.51
CA THR A 30 39.29 20.95 -2.92
C THR A 30 39.71 19.73 -2.09
N THR A 31 40.27 19.94 -0.90
CA THR A 31 40.68 18.84 -0.02
C THR A 31 39.49 17.95 0.38
N SER A 32 39.75 16.65 0.57
CA SER A 32 38.74 15.59 0.67
C SER A 32 37.66 15.85 1.74
N LYS A 33 38.05 16.31 2.94
CA LYS A 33 37.15 16.55 4.07
C LYS A 33 36.39 17.89 4.02
N LYS A 34 36.73 18.78 3.09
CA LYS A 34 36.05 20.08 2.97
C LYS A 34 34.74 19.95 2.23
N THR A 35 33.86 20.93 2.41
CA THR A 35 32.50 20.97 1.82
C THR A 35 32.39 21.96 0.66
N THR A 36 33.54 22.35 0.10
CA THR A 36 33.68 23.47 -0.83
C THR A 36 32.96 23.23 -2.14
N TYR A 37 33.01 22.01 -2.72
CA TYR A 37 32.27 21.71 -3.95
C TYR A 37 30.77 21.85 -3.75
N TYR A 38 30.24 21.22 -2.70
CA TYR A 38 28.82 21.28 -2.37
C TYR A 38 28.34 22.72 -2.14
N LYS A 39 29.05 23.50 -1.32
CA LYS A 39 28.66 24.88 -0.98
C LYS A 39 28.85 25.86 -2.14
N ALA A 40 29.98 25.82 -2.84
CA ALA A 40 30.29 26.79 -3.89
C ALA A 40 29.59 26.46 -5.21
N ILE A 41 29.46 25.18 -5.57
CA ILE A 41 28.92 24.76 -6.87
C ILE A 41 27.47 24.31 -6.74
N LEU A 42 27.22 23.21 -6.03
CA LEU A 42 25.89 22.58 -6.04
C LEU A 42 24.82 23.45 -5.38
N GLN A 43 25.09 24.03 -4.21
CA GLN A 43 24.15 24.92 -3.52
C GLN A 43 23.82 26.14 -4.38
N ASN A 44 24.82 26.82 -4.95
CA ASN A 44 24.56 27.96 -5.84
C ASN A 44 23.80 27.53 -7.10
N LEU A 45 24.07 26.35 -7.66
CA LEU A 45 23.36 25.81 -8.82
C LEU A 45 21.87 25.62 -8.51
N PHE A 46 21.52 24.97 -7.41
CA PHE A 46 20.13 24.70 -7.03
C PHE A 46 19.35 25.96 -6.66
N PHE A 47 19.88 26.80 -5.77
CA PHE A 47 19.08 27.87 -5.13
C PHE A 47 19.23 29.23 -5.80
N ALA A 48 20.37 29.52 -6.40
CA ALA A 48 20.63 30.81 -7.01
C ALA A 48 20.52 30.77 -8.54
N THR A 49 20.94 29.68 -9.20
CA THR A 49 20.94 29.60 -10.66
C THR A 49 19.59 29.13 -11.22
N LEU A 50 19.17 27.92 -10.85
CA LEU A 50 17.95 27.32 -11.41
C LEU A 50 16.67 28.00 -10.90
N ASN A 51 16.75 28.65 -9.74
CA ASN A 51 15.63 29.34 -9.11
C ASN A 51 15.58 30.87 -9.39
N THR A 52 16.52 31.43 -10.17
CA THR A 52 16.56 32.88 -10.46
C THR A 52 16.78 33.15 -11.94
N LYS A 53 16.03 34.09 -12.50
CA LYS A 53 16.19 34.54 -13.90
C LYS A 53 17.59 35.09 -14.13
N THR A 54 18.17 34.81 -15.29
CA THR A 54 19.57 35.14 -15.62
C THR A 54 19.93 36.62 -15.39
N LYS A 55 18.99 37.54 -15.66
CA LYS A 55 19.19 39.00 -15.49
C LYS A 55 19.23 39.46 -14.02
N GLU A 56 18.68 38.66 -13.11
CA GLU A 56 18.54 39.00 -11.68
C GLU A 56 19.61 38.33 -10.81
N ARG A 57 20.37 37.37 -11.37
CA ARG A 57 21.43 36.64 -10.67
C ARG A 57 22.54 37.58 -10.21
N LYS A 58 22.82 37.58 -8.91
CA LYS A 58 23.82 38.45 -8.28
C LYS A 58 24.48 37.77 -7.09
N PHE A 59 25.69 38.22 -6.74
CA PHE A 59 26.32 37.86 -5.48
C PHE A 59 25.66 38.57 -4.30
N ARG A 60 25.67 37.85 -3.17
CA ARG A 60 25.23 38.37 -1.90
C ARG A 60 26.08 39.56 -1.44
N PHE A 61 25.47 40.49 -0.70
CA PHE A 61 26.21 41.56 -0.05
C PHE A 61 27.12 41.08 1.08
N GLN A 62 28.40 41.43 0.98
CA GLN A 62 29.44 40.98 1.92
C GLN A 62 29.40 41.70 3.28
N LYS A 63 28.98 42.97 3.30
CA LYS A 63 28.87 43.73 4.56
C LYS A 63 27.63 43.26 5.34
N SER A 64 27.85 42.79 6.57
CA SER A 64 26.79 42.41 7.50
C SER A 64 26.89 43.20 8.81
N PHE A 65 25.75 43.43 9.47
CA PHE A 65 25.65 43.98 10.81
C PHE A 65 24.90 42.96 11.68
N GLN A 66 25.49 42.54 12.81
CA GLN A 66 24.97 41.46 13.67
C GLN A 66 24.66 40.16 12.91
N GLY A 67 25.48 39.81 11.90
CA GLY A 67 25.30 38.61 11.08
C GLY A 67 24.16 38.69 10.06
N LYS A 68 23.53 39.87 9.88
CA LYS A 68 22.48 40.12 8.89
C LYS A 68 22.96 41.13 7.85
N ASN A 69 22.74 40.85 6.57
CA ASN A 69 22.97 41.79 5.46
C ASN A 69 21.62 42.10 4.77
N ARG A 70 21.63 42.94 3.73
CA ARG A 70 20.40 43.26 2.98
C ARG A 70 19.77 42.07 2.22
N ASP A 71 20.54 40.99 2.04
CA ASP A 71 20.11 39.73 1.42
C ASP A 71 19.93 38.63 2.49
N TYR A 72 19.63 39.02 3.73
CA TYR A 72 19.48 38.08 4.83
C TYR A 72 18.17 37.28 4.65
N PHE A 73 18.25 35.94 4.67
CA PHE A 73 17.24 34.98 4.17
C PHE A 73 17.00 34.96 2.65
N ASP A 74 17.72 35.76 1.86
CA ASP A 74 17.64 35.61 0.42
C ASP A 74 18.52 34.43 -0.04
N GLN A 75 17.87 33.43 -0.63
CA GLN A 75 18.52 32.21 -1.14
C GLN A 75 18.74 32.28 -2.66
N SER A 76 18.17 33.30 -3.33
CA SER A 76 18.28 33.51 -4.78
C SER A 76 19.59 34.16 -5.21
N VAL A 77 20.47 34.49 -4.25
CA VAL A 77 21.76 35.15 -4.49
C VAL A 77 22.92 34.16 -4.35
N TYR A 78 23.97 34.36 -5.14
CA TYR A 78 25.18 33.57 -5.05
C TYR A 78 25.92 33.80 -3.72
N ARG A 79 26.38 32.71 -3.12
CA ARG A 79 27.11 32.67 -1.85
C ARG A 79 28.53 32.15 -2.02
N TYR A 80 29.32 32.32 -0.95
CA TYR A 80 30.70 31.84 -0.83
C TYR A 80 31.63 32.36 -1.92
N GLU A 81 31.56 33.67 -2.19
CA GLU A 81 32.46 34.35 -3.13
C GLU A 81 33.94 34.02 -2.84
N ASP A 82 34.32 33.95 -1.56
CA ASP A 82 35.69 33.66 -1.12
C ASP A 82 36.18 32.24 -1.42
N TYR A 83 35.30 31.31 -1.80
CA TYR A 83 35.70 29.94 -2.14
C TYR A 83 36.26 29.83 -3.57
N PHE A 84 35.99 30.84 -4.41
CA PHE A 84 36.46 30.89 -5.79
C PHE A 84 37.83 31.58 -5.87
N LYS A 85 38.70 31.09 -6.77
CA LYS A 85 39.94 31.81 -7.11
C LYS A 85 39.61 33.12 -7.83
N ASN A 86 38.67 33.05 -8.77
CA ASN A 86 38.12 34.19 -9.49
C ASN A 86 36.61 34.03 -9.67
N LYS A 87 35.83 34.97 -9.13
CA LYS A 87 34.37 34.93 -9.19
C LYS A 87 33.80 35.08 -10.60
N ASN A 88 34.52 35.77 -11.49
CA ASN A 88 34.03 36.05 -12.84
C ASN A 88 33.97 34.78 -13.70
N ASP A 89 34.83 33.79 -13.42
CA ASP A 89 34.83 32.53 -14.15
C ASP A 89 33.59 31.70 -13.81
N MET A 90 33.16 31.70 -12.54
CA MET A 90 31.88 31.11 -12.14
C MET A 90 30.70 31.82 -12.80
N LEU A 91 30.67 33.16 -12.79
CA LEU A 91 29.57 33.92 -13.39
C LEU A 91 29.40 33.63 -14.89
N LYS A 92 30.49 33.42 -15.63
CA LYS A 92 30.43 33.03 -17.05
C LYS A 92 29.74 31.69 -17.22
N ILE A 93 30.14 30.68 -16.46
CA ILE A 93 29.59 29.31 -16.55
C ILE A 93 28.12 29.31 -16.14
N PHE A 94 27.79 29.95 -15.02
CA PHE A 94 26.43 29.95 -14.47
C PHE A 94 25.47 30.82 -15.27
N LYS A 95 25.97 31.77 -16.08
CA LYS A 95 25.16 32.54 -17.02
C LYS A 95 24.64 31.67 -18.16
N GLU A 96 25.36 30.62 -18.54
CA GLU A 96 24.98 29.64 -19.55
C GLU A 96 24.06 28.53 -18.99
N ILE A 97 23.35 28.76 -17.89
CA ILE A 97 22.42 27.77 -17.33
C ILE A 97 21.01 28.39 -17.33
N PRO A 98 19.99 27.73 -17.89
CA PRO A 98 18.64 28.27 -17.94
C PRO A 98 18.00 28.31 -16.55
N PHE A 99 16.96 29.12 -16.43
CA PHE A 99 16.05 29.18 -15.29
C PHE A 99 14.92 28.18 -15.49
N LEU A 100 14.54 27.47 -14.42
CA LEU A 100 13.52 26.40 -14.49
C LEU A 100 12.42 26.53 -13.44
N ASN A 101 12.49 27.49 -12.51
CA ASN A 101 11.71 27.48 -11.26
C ASN A 101 10.24 27.06 -11.42
N GLY A 102 9.90 25.90 -10.84
CA GLY A 102 8.53 25.41 -10.62
C GLY A 102 8.25 24.99 -9.18
N GLY A 103 9.01 25.54 -8.21
CA GLY A 103 8.87 25.21 -6.79
C GLY A 103 9.72 24.04 -6.27
N LEU A 104 10.34 23.24 -7.16
CA LEU A 104 11.19 22.09 -6.77
C LEU A 104 12.41 22.49 -5.93
N PHE A 105 12.98 23.67 -6.18
CA PHE A 105 14.20 24.18 -5.53
C PHE A 105 13.91 25.35 -4.59
N ASP A 106 12.65 25.51 -4.18
CA ASP A 106 12.30 26.53 -3.21
C ASP A 106 12.89 26.18 -1.84
N CYS A 107 13.46 27.19 -1.19
CA CYS A 107 14.04 27.01 0.13
C CYS A 107 12.92 26.79 1.16
N LEU A 108 13.08 25.77 1.99
CA LEU A 108 12.11 25.44 3.04
C LEU A 108 12.30 26.27 4.33
N ASP A 109 13.35 27.10 4.41
CA ASP A 109 13.57 28.01 5.55
C ASP A 109 12.53 29.13 5.58
N ARG A 110 11.97 29.42 6.77
CA ARG A 110 10.87 30.39 6.92
C ARG A 110 11.11 31.36 8.07
N ARG A 111 10.46 32.53 8.00
CA ARG A 111 10.29 33.44 9.14
C ARG A 111 8.82 33.48 9.52
N ILE A 112 8.55 33.24 10.80
CA ILE A 112 7.22 33.32 11.38
C ILE A 112 7.25 34.42 12.43
N ILE A 113 6.16 35.18 12.51
CA ILE A 113 5.93 36.14 13.58
C ILE A 113 5.07 35.40 14.61
N ASP A 114 5.60 35.20 15.82
CA ASP A 114 4.89 34.60 16.94
C ASP A 114 5.02 35.54 18.15
N ASN A 115 3.89 36.03 18.67
CA ASN A 115 3.84 36.96 19.81
C ASN A 115 4.82 38.13 19.70
N ASP A 116 4.78 38.87 18.57
CA ASP A 116 5.68 39.99 18.23
C ASP A 116 7.18 39.65 18.17
N LYS A 117 7.54 38.36 18.20
CA LYS A 117 8.92 37.89 18.01
C LYS A 117 9.07 37.24 16.65
N ASN A 118 10.11 37.66 15.92
CA ASN A 118 10.53 37.00 14.68
C ASN A 118 11.22 35.68 15.02
N ILE A 119 10.52 34.56 14.80
CA ILE A 119 11.07 33.22 14.89
C ILE A 119 11.58 32.79 13.51
N GLU A 120 12.86 32.43 13.46
CA GLU A 120 13.52 31.92 12.26
C GLU A 120 13.50 30.39 12.29
N ILE A 121 12.64 29.75 11.47
CA ILE A 121 12.61 28.30 11.33
C ILE A 121 13.57 27.90 10.22
N ARG A 122 14.52 27.04 10.58
CA ARG A 122 15.49 26.45 9.65
C ARG A 122 15.22 24.97 9.55
N ILE A 123 14.59 24.57 8.45
CA ILE A 123 14.43 23.16 8.09
C ILE A 123 15.76 22.64 7.49
N ASP A 124 16.67 23.58 7.20
CA ASP A 124 18.13 23.48 6.99
C ASP A 124 18.63 23.53 5.56
N GLY A 125 17.77 23.91 4.62
CA GLY A 125 18.07 24.20 3.22
C GLY A 125 19.09 25.33 3.04
N PHE A 126 20.33 25.09 3.46
CA PHE A 126 21.55 25.83 3.22
C PHE A 126 21.74 27.16 3.98
N SER A 127 21.38 27.19 5.27
CA SER A 127 21.65 28.32 6.17
C SER A 127 23.16 28.61 6.33
N ASP A 128 23.52 29.87 6.56
CA ASP A 128 24.93 30.28 6.76
C ASP A 128 25.45 30.04 8.19
N LYS A 129 24.61 29.51 9.10
CA LYS A 129 25.00 29.18 10.49
C LYS A 129 25.70 27.81 10.52
N GLU A 130 26.44 27.52 11.60
CA GLU A 130 27.21 26.27 11.77
C GLU A 130 26.37 24.97 11.76
N ILE A 131 25.04 25.10 11.72
CA ILE A 131 24.05 24.01 11.73
C ILE A 131 23.80 23.44 10.32
N GLY A 132 24.24 24.09 9.24
CA GLY A 132 23.94 23.63 7.87
C GLY A 132 24.64 22.32 7.45
N LEU A 133 24.04 21.59 6.50
CA LEU A 133 24.55 20.34 5.94
C LEU A 133 26.01 20.46 5.46
N LYS A 134 26.86 19.55 5.93
CA LYS A 134 28.29 19.48 5.58
C LYS A 134 28.54 18.23 4.75
N VAL A 135 28.53 18.37 3.43
CA VAL A 135 28.81 17.26 2.49
C VAL A 135 30.27 17.31 2.02
N PRO A 136 31.15 16.37 2.43
CA PRO A 136 32.56 16.38 2.07
C PRO A 136 32.81 16.15 0.57
N ASN A 137 33.90 16.71 0.05
CA ASN A 137 34.30 16.59 -1.35
C ASN A 137 34.59 15.14 -1.78
N PHE A 138 35.09 14.29 -0.88
CA PHE A 138 35.38 12.88 -1.20
C PHE A 138 34.12 12.09 -1.59
N LEU A 139 32.94 12.46 -1.09
CA LEU A 139 31.69 11.79 -1.48
C LEU A 139 31.39 11.98 -2.98
N PHE A 140 31.97 12.98 -3.64
CA PHE A 140 31.72 13.26 -5.04
C PHE A 140 32.81 12.72 -5.96
N PHE A 141 34.08 12.91 -5.61
CA PHE A 141 35.23 12.74 -6.52
C PHE A 141 36.25 11.68 -6.09
N ASN A 142 35.96 10.90 -5.04
CA ASN A 142 36.92 9.91 -4.57
C ASN A 142 37.03 8.72 -5.54
N ASP A 143 38.24 8.20 -5.68
CA ASP A 143 38.48 6.94 -6.39
C ASP A 143 37.90 5.74 -5.60
N GLU A 144 37.95 4.55 -6.19
CA GLU A 144 37.51 3.32 -5.53
C GLU A 144 38.23 3.11 -4.19
N VAL A 145 37.44 3.03 -3.12
CA VAL A 145 37.89 2.75 -1.75
C VAL A 145 37.09 1.60 -1.15
N GLU A 146 37.79 0.75 -0.40
CA GLU A 146 37.15 -0.26 0.43
C GLU A 146 36.77 0.32 1.80
N LEU A 147 35.49 0.23 2.14
CA LEU A 147 34.92 0.66 3.41
C LEU A 147 34.28 -0.50 4.15
N ASP A 148 34.28 -0.41 5.48
CA ASP A 148 33.49 -1.27 6.34
C ASP A 148 32.09 -0.68 6.50
N LEU A 149 31.11 -1.29 5.82
CA LEU A 149 29.68 -0.93 5.86
C LEU A 149 28.84 -2.05 6.47
N ASN A 150 29.45 -2.91 7.29
CA ASN A 150 28.78 -4.07 7.88
C ASN A 150 27.59 -3.65 8.76
N ASN A 151 27.73 -2.57 9.54
CA ASN A 151 26.67 -2.05 10.39
C ASN A 151 25.45 -1.57 9.58
N ASP A 152 25.69 -0.87 8.46
CA ASP A 152 24.61 -0.28 7.64
C ASP A 152 23.86 -1.33 6.83
N TYR A 153 24.56 -2.33 6.31
CA TYR A 153 23.96 -3.41 5.52
C TYR A 153 23.53 -4.63 6.34
N GLY A 154 23.75 -4.63 7.65
CA GLY A 154 23.44 -5.75 8.53
C GLY A 154 24.26 -7.01 8.22
N THR A 155 25.49 -6.84 7.74
CA THR A 155 26.43 -7.92 7.42
C THR A 155 27.56 -7.99 8.45
N LYS A 156 28.43 -9.00 8.36
CA LYS A 156 29.63 -9.14 9.20
C LYS A 156 30.81 -9.58 8.36
N ASN A 157 32.00 -9.05 8.66
CA ASN A 157 33.28 -9.40 8.03
C ASN A 157 33.31 -9.20 6.50
N LYS A 158 32.51 -8.29 5.95
CA LYS A 158 32.57 -7.90 4.53
C LYS A 158 33.15 -6.49 4.38
N LYS A 159 34.00 -6.31 3.37
CA LYS A 159 34.40 -4.99 2.89
C LYS A 159 33.62 -4.67 1.63
N TYR A 160 33.24 -3.41 1.49
CA TYR A 160 32.46 -2.92 0.36
C TYR A 160 33.30 -1.92 -0.43
N LYS A 161 33.43 -2.17 -1.73
CA LYS A 161 34.03 -1.21 -2.66
C LYS A 161 33.02 -0.10 -2.94
N THR A 162 33.47 1.13 -2.81
CA THR A 162 32.66 2.33 -3.04
C THR A 162 33.48 3.38 -3.78
N GLU A 163 32.84 4.19 -4.61
CA GLU A 163 33.49 5.28 -5.34
C GLU A 163 32.74 6.60 -5.08
N GLY A 164 33.33 7.72 -5.51
CA GLY A 164 32.67 9.02 -5.49
C GLY A 164 31.39 9.03 -6.35
N LEU A 165 30.36 9.74 -5.89
CA LEU A 165 29.04 9.79 -6.53
C LEU A 165 29.11 10.20 -8.01
N ILE A 166 30.01 11.10 -8.39
CA ILE A 166 30.15 11.52 -9.80
C ILE A 166 30.70 10.38 -10.65
N ASN A 167 31.70 9.64 -10.15
CA ASN A 167 32.27 8.49 -10.84
C ASN A 167 31.21 7.40 -11.04
N ILE A 168 30.40 7.13 -10.00
CA ILE A 168 29.25 6.22 -10.09
C ILE A 168 28.30 6.68 -11.20
N LEU A 169 27.86 7.95 -11.20
CA LEU A 169 26.92 8.45 -12.22
C LEU A 169 27.52 8.49 -13.64
N GLN A 170 28.85 8.56 -13.78
CA GLN A 170 29.54 8.48 -15.08
C GLN A 170 29.59 7.06 -15.64
N ALA A 171 29.58 6.03 -14.77
CA ALA A 171 29.60 4.64 -15.19
C ALA A 171 28.29 4.18 -15.86
N TYR A 172 27.20 4.92 -15.67
CA TYR A 172 25.90 4.61 -16.24
C TYR A 172 25.55 5.53 -17.41
N ASN A 173 24.91 4.95 -18.43
CA ASN A 173 24.27 5.73 -19.48
C ASN A 173 22.92 6.23 -18.96
N PHE A 174 22.56 7.49 -19.15
CA PHE A 174 21.25 7.99 -18.71
C PHE A 174 20.33 8.05 -19.92
N THR A 175 19.31 7.20 -19.95
CA THR A 175 18.31 7.22 -21.00
C THR A 175 17.23 8.23 -20.65
N ILE A 176 16.81 8.96 -21.67
CA ILE A 176 15.88 10.07 -21.53
C ILE A 176 14.44 9.57 -21.82
N ASP A 177 14.30 8.43 -22.49
CA ASP A 177 13.01 7.82 -22.79
C ASP A 177 12.69 6.71 -21.79
N GLU A 178 11.54 6.81 -21.10
CA GLU A 178 10.99 5.71 -20.29
C GLU A 178 10.48 4.55 -21.19
N ASN A 179 10.31 4.74 -22.51
CA ASN A 179 9.70 3.79 -23.44
C ASN A 179 10.66 3.10 -24.43
N ASP A 180 11.97 3.20 -24.26
CA ASP A 180 12.92 2.52 -25.16
C ASP A 180 12.85 0.99 -24.96
N PRO A 181 12.48 0.19 -25.98
CA PRO A 181 12.45 -1.27 -25.90
C PRO A 181 13.84 -1.91 -25.82
N SER A 182 14.90 -1.14 -26.07
CA SER A 182 16.29 -1.58 -25.93
C SER A 182 16.78 -1.34 -24.50
N ASP A 183 16.31 -2.19 -23.58
CA ASP A 183 16.88 -2.34 -22.24
C ASP A 183 18.36 -2.73 -22.36
N VAL A 184 19.24 -1.74 -22.46
CA VAL A 184 20.66 -1.94 -22.18
C VAL A 184 20.79 -1.92 -20.66
N GLU A 185 21.25 -3.02 -20.05
CA GLU A 185 21.41 -3.22 -18.59
C GLU A 185 22.18 -2.10 -17.84
N VAL A 186 22.77 -1.15 -18.56
CA VAL A 186 23.59 -0.03 -18.03
C VAL A 186 22.91 1.34 -18.20
N ALA A 187 21.63 1.38 -18.57
CA ALA A 187 20.83 2.60 -18.73
C ALA A 187 20.07 3.02 -17.44
N LEU A 188 20.10 4.31 -17.12
CA LEU A 188 19.41 4.96 -16.00
C LEU A 188 18.25 5.81 -16.53
N ASP A 189 17.03 5.32 -16.37
CA ASP A 189 15.80 6.02 -16.74
C ASP A 189 15.16 6.78 -15.54
N PRO A 190 14.19 7.67 -15.77
CA PRO A 190 13.45 8.35 -14.70
C PRO A 190 12.59 7.42 -13.82
N GLU A 191 12.33 6.19 -14.24
CA GLU A 191 11.59 5.18 -13.48
C GLU A 191 12.46 4.54 -12.39
N LEU A 192 13.76 4.36 -12.65
CA LEU A 192 14.73 3.81 -11.69
C LEU A 192 14.86 4.70 -10.45
N LEU A 193 14.59 6.01 -10.57
CA LEU A 193 14.42 6.90 -9.43
C LEU A 193 13.33 6.39 -8.48
N GLY A 194 12.15 6.08 -9.01
CA GLY A 194 11.05 5.52 -8.23
C GLY A 194 11.46 4.25 -7.51
N LYS A 195 12.09 3.30 -8.24
CA LYS A 195 12.59 2.03 -7.68
C LYS A 195 13.63 2.24 -6.58
N VAL A 196 14.64 3.07 -6.82
CA VAL A 196 15.71 3.35 -5.84
C VAL A 196 15.14 4.02 -4.59
N PHE A 197 14.26 5.01 -4.75
CA PHE A 197 13.68 5.71 -3.62
C PHE A 197 12.72 4.83 -2.82
N GLU A 198 11.86 4.04 -3.45
CA GLU A 198 10.97 3.12 -2.73
C GLU A 198 11.77 2.06 -1.96
N ASN A 199 12.87 1.57 -2.53
CA ASN A 199 13.81 0.68 -1.84
C ASN A 199 14.51 1.37 -0.65
N LEU A 200 14.83 2.66 -0.76
CA LEU A 200 15.40 3.46 0.34
C LEU A 200 14.37 3.80 1.43
N LEU A 201 13.12 4.08 1.06
CA LEU A 201 12.02 4.29 2.02
C LEU A 201 11.67 3.00 2.75
N ALA A 202 11.72 1.86 2.05
CA ALA A 202 11.60 0.55 2.66
C ALA A 202 12.76 0.23 3.63
N SER A 203 13.91 0.91 3.53
CA SER A 203 15.04 0.73 4.45
C SER A 203 15.09 1.75 5.59
N PHE A 204 14.38 2.89 5.50
CA PHE A 204 14.52 3.98 6.46
C PHE A 204 13.17 4.59 6.89
N ASN A 205 12.78 4.38 8.16
CA ASN A 205 11.68 5.14 8.78
C ASN A 205 12.25 6.39 9.48
N PRO A 206 11.94 7.61 9.01
CA PRO A 206 12.46 8.85 9.59
C PRO A 206 12.10 9.03 11.07
N GLU A 207 10.97 8.47 11.51
CA GLU A 207 10.48 8.64 12.89
C GLU A 207 11.12 7.67 13.88
N THR A 208 11.59 6.51 13.43
CA THR A 208 12.06 5.45 14.34
C THR A 208 13.52 5.04 14.13
N SER A 209 14.19 5.54 13.08
CA SER A 209 15.61 5.22 12.80
C SER A 209 15.91 3.71 12.78
N THR A 210 14.94 2.89 12.35
CA THR A 210 15.05 1.42 12.25
C THR A 210 14.72 0.94 10.84
N THR A 211 15.34 -0.17 10.42
CA THR A 211 15.18 -0.77 9.07
C THR A 211 13.72 -1.16 8.81
N ALA A 212 13.04 -0.38 7.96
CA ALA A 212 11.58 -0.31 7.88
C ALA A 212 10.93 -1.28 6.88
N ARG A 213 11.59 -2.40 6.52
CA ARG A 213 11.16 -3.27 5.40
C ARG A 213 9.74 -3.84 5.50
N LYS A 214 9.06 -3.72 6.65
CA LYS A 214 7.69 -4.23 6.91
C LYS A 214 6.71 -3.20 7.47
N ALA A 215 7.15 -1.95 7.73
CA ALA A 215 6.36 -0.99 8.51
C ALA A 215 5.51 -0.06 7.62
N THR A 216 6.05 0.44 6.52
CA THR A 216 5.35 1.38 5.62
C THR A 216 4.38 0.68 4.66
N GLY A 217 4.57 -0.62 4.40
CA GLY A 217 3.76 -1.38 3.46
C GLY A 217 3.83 -0.87 2.01
N SER A 218 4.82 -0.02 1.69
CA SER A 218 5.07 0.54 0.36
C SER A 218 5.76 -0.50 -0.51
N TYR A 219 5.10 -0.93 -1.58
CA TYR A 219 5.65 -1.87 -2.56
C TYR A 219 5.57 -1.27 -3.95
N TYR A 220 6.68 -1.39 -4.69
CA TYR A 220 6.73 -0.98 -6.08
C TYR A 220 5.74 -1.80 -6.93
N THR A 221 5.04 -1.11 -7.85
CA THR A 221 4.13 -1.74 -8.80
C THR A 221 4.81 -1.89 -10.16
N PRO A 222 5.00 -3.12 -10.67
CA PRO A 222 5.62 -3.36 -11.97
C PRO A 222 4.92 -2.60 -13.10
N ARG A 223 5.71 -2.13 -14.06
CA ARG A 223 5.23 -1.35 -15.20
C ARG A 223 4.13 -2.04 -16.00
N GLU A 224 4.24 -3.34 -16.26
CA GLU A 224 3.20 -4.09 -17.00
C GLU A 224 1.84 -4.02 -16.27
N ILE A 225 1.85 -4.09 -14.94
CA ILE A 225 0.65 -3.98 -14.11
C ILE A 225 0.10 -2.55 -14.15
N VAL A 226 0.97 -1.54 -14.02
CA VAL A 226 0.58 -0.13 -14.11
C VAL A 226 -0.06 0.16 -15.47
N ASP A 227 0.59 -0.23 -16.57
CA ASP A 227 0.08 -0.02 -17.93
C ASP A 227 -1.27 -0.71 -18.14
N TYR A 228 -1.41 -1.95 -17.66
CA TYR A 228 -2.65 -2.69 -17.73
C TYR A 228 -3.78 -1.99 -16.96
N MET A 229 -3.56 -1.63 -15.69
CA MET A 229 -4.57 -0.96 -14.86
C MET A 229 -5.00 0.39 -15.44
N VAL A 230 -4.03 1.21 -15.88
CA VAL A 230 -4.30 2.49 -16.54
C VAL A 230 -5.10 2.27 -17.81
N SER A 231 -4.71 1.30 -18.65
CA SER A 231 -5.42 1.01 -19.90
C SER A 231 -6.86 0.55 -19.65
N GLN A 232 -7.10 -0.32 -18.67
CA GLN A 232 -8.46 -0.77 -18.34
C GLN A 232 -9.32 0.35 -17.76
N SER A 233 -8.76 1.22 -16.90
CA SER A 233 -9.49 2.37 -16.36
C SER A 233 -9.92 3.34 -17.46
N LEU A 234 -9.00 3.76 -18.34
CA LEU A 234 -9.33 4.67 -19.44
C LEU A 234 -10.35 4.06 -20.43
N LYS A 235 -10.26 2.75 -20.70
CA LYS A 235 -11.26 2.05 -21.51
C LYS A 235 -12.64 2.11 -20.86
N GLU A 236 -12.76 1.85 -19.56
CA GLU A 236 -14.04 1.92 -18.84
C GLU A 236 -14.59 3.36 -18.79
N TYR A 237 -13.72 4.35 -18.59
CA TYR A 237 -14.08 5.77 -18.67
C TYR A 237 -14.73 6.12 -20.02
N PHE A 238 -14.08 5.74 -21.12
CA PHE A 238 -14.58 6.03 -22.46
C PHE A 238 -15.89 5.28 -22.75
N LYS A 239 -16.03 4.02 -22.32
CA LYS A 239 -17.30 3.25 -22.45
C LYS A 239 -18.45 3.88 -21.71
N THR A 240 -18.19 4.43 -20.52
CA THR A 240 -19.22 5.06 -19.69
C THR A 240 -19.75 6.35 -20.32
N HIS A 241 -18.93 7.05 -21.11
CA HIS A 241 -19.28 8.36 -21.67
C HIS A 241 -19.62 8.35 -23.17
N LEU A 242 -19.12 7.37 -23.94
CA LEU A 242 -19.39 7.22 -25.37
C LEU A 242 -20.37 6.07 -25.60
N ILE A 243 -21.65 6.36 -25.41
CA ILE A 243 -22.74 5.42 -25.68
C ILE A 243 -23.11 5.57 -27.17
N LYS A 244 -23.07 4.49 -27.96
CA LYS A 244 -23.46 4.39 -29.40
C LYS A 244 -22.33 4.51 -30.45
N ILE A 245 -21.18 3.89 -30.24
CA ILE A 245 -20.18 3.70 -31.31
C ILE A 245 -20.21 2.23 -31.76
N ASP A 246 -20.34 2.01 -33.07
CA ASP A 246 -20.29 0.65 -33.63
C ASP A 246 -18.90 0.04 -33.44
N LYS A 247 -18.86 -1.23 -32.98
CA LYS A 247 -17.64 -1.99 -32.70
C LYS A 247 -16.67 -1.24 -31.78
N PHE A 248 -17.19 -0.54 -30.77
CA PHE A 248 -16.41 0.33 -29.90
C PHE A 248 -15.26 -0.39 -29.20
N ASP A 249 -15.49 -1.61 -28.71
CA ASP A 249 -14.46 -2.42 -28.05
C ASP A 249 -13.29 -2.75 -29.00
N GLU A 250 -13.56 -3.10 -30.26
CA GLU A 250 -12.53 -3.38 -31.27
C GLU A 250 -11.74 -2.11 -31.61
N LYS A 251 -12.42 -0.96 -31.74
CA LYS A 251 -11.77 0.34 -32.00
C LYS A 251 -10.88 0.76 -30.82
N LEU A 252 -11.34 0.57 -29.58
CA LEU A 252 -10.54 0.84 -28.38
C LEU A 252 -9.34 -0.11 -28.28
N ASP A 253 -9.49 -1.40 -28.56
CA ASP A 253 -8.37 -2.33 -28.55
C ASP A 253 -7.29 -1.92 -29.56
N LYS A 254 -7.68 -1.50 -30.78
CA LYS A 254 -6.75 -0.96 -31.79
C LYS A 254 -6.06 0.33 -31.32
N LEU A 255 -6.82 1.25 -30.72
CA LEU A 255 -6.28 2.51 -30.24
C LEU A 255 -5.18 2.27 -29.17
N PHE A 256 -5.41 1.32 -28.25
CA PHE A 256 -4.50 1.00 -27.16
C PHE A 256 -3.36 0.02 -27.52
N SER A 257 -3.37 -0.58 -28.72
CA SER A 257 -2.34 -1.52 -29.17
C SER A 257 -0.99 -0.84 -29.45
N PRO A 258 0.15 -1.37 -28.97
CA PRO A 258 1.47 -0.87 -29.34
C PRO A 258 1.93 -1.39 -30.72
N ASN A 259 2.07 -0.46 -31.68
CA ASN A 259 2.82 -0.48 -32.95
C ASN A 259 2.80 -1.74 -33.87
N SER A 260 2.14 -1.56 -35.02
CA SER A 260 2.75 -1.75 -36.34
C SER A 260 2.50 -0.49 -37.20
N GLU A 261 3.34 -0.18 -38.19
CA GLU A 261 3.22 1.03 -39.04
C GLU A 261 1.90 1.10 -39.82
N GLU A 262 1.26 -0.04 -40.08
CA GLU A 262 -0.07 -0.15 -40.70
C GLU A 262 -1.23 0.04 -39.68
N GLU A 263 -0.95 -0.05 -38.37
CA GLU A 263 -1.94 0.06 -37.27
C GLU A 263 -1.96 1.43 -36.56
N ASN A 264 -1.12 2.38 -36.98
CA ASN A 264 -1.10 3.75 -36.44
C ASN A 264 -2.23 4.67 -36.98
N ILE A 265 -3.22 4.08 -37.63
CA ILE A 265 -4.39 4.80 -38.14
C ILE A 265 -5.39 5.00 -37.00
N ASN A 266 -5.79 6.25 -36.76
CA ASN A 266 -6.88 6.57 -35.84
C ASN A 266 -8.14 5.77 -36.23
N PRO A 267 -8.63 4.83 -35.38
CA PRO A 267 -9.75 3.96 -35.73
C PRO A 267 -11.12 4.65 -35.63
N PHE A 268 -11.13 5.93 -35.22
CA PHE A 268 -12.32 6.75 -35.02
C PHE A 268 -12.51 7.76 -36.14
N ASN A 269 -13.76 8.03 -36.50
CA ASN A 269 -14.07 9.10 -37.44
C ASN A 269 -13.84 10.49 -36.80
N LYS A 270 -13.95 11.57 -37.59
CA LYS A 270 -13.68 12.93 -37.10
C LYS A 270 -14.58 13.39 -35.95
N ILE A 271 -15.84 12.94 -35.90
CA ILE A 271 -16.79 13.30 -34.83
C ILE A 271 -16.43 12.54 -33.55
N GLU A 272 -16.25 11.23 -33.65
CA GLU A 272 -15.82 10.35 -32.56
C GLU A 272 -14.48 10.82 -31.97
N THR A 273 -13.53 11.22 -32.83
CA THR A 273 -12.23 11.76 -32.45
C THR A 273 -12.36 13.03 -31.61
N LYS A 274 -13.21 13.98 -32.03
CA LYS A 274 -13.47 15.21 -31.25
C LYS A 274 -14.08 14.91 -29.88
N GLN A 275 -14.97 13.91 -29.81
CA GLN A 275 -15.56 13.48 -28.54
C GLN A 275 -14.52 12.85 -27.62
N LEU A 276 -13.65 11.97 -28.14
CA LEU A 276 -12.55 11.35 -27.39
C LEU A 276 -11.56 12.40 -26.87
N VAL A 277 -11.13 13.33 -27.71
CA VAL A 277 -10.25 14.44 -27.31
C VAL A 277 -10.89 15.26 -26.19
N LYS A 278 -12.18 15.60 -26.31
CA LYS A 278 -12.91 16.30 -25.26
C LYS A 278 -13.01 15.49 -23.95
N LEU A 279 -13.13 14.17 -24.03
CA LEU A 279 -13.12 13.32 -22.84
C LEU A 279 -11.76 13.28 -22.15
N ILE A 280 -10.67 13.23 -22.93
CA ILE A 280 -9.30 13.30 -22.39
C ILE A 280 -9.03 14.66 -21.73
N ASP A 281 -9.55 15.74 -22.30
CA ASP A 281 -9.46 17.09 -21.74
C ASP A 281 -10.16 17.23 -20.37
N ASN A 282 -11.32 16.57 -20.22
CA ASN A 282 -12.16 16.72 -19.05
C ASN A 282 -11.94 15.64 -17.97
N VAL A 283 -11.19 14.59 -18.25
CA VAL A 283 -10.98 13.51 -17.28
C VAL A 283 -10.25 14.02 -16.03
N ARG A 284 -10.72 13.60 -14.85
CA ARG A 284 -10.09 13.89 -13.55
C ARG A 284 -9.75 12.58 -12.84
N ILE A 285 -8.45 12.35 -12.64
CA ILE A 285 -7.90 11.08 -12.16
C ILE A 285 -7.08 11.32 -10.89
N VAL A 286 -7.29 10.51 -9.86
CA VAL A 286 -6.55 10.62 -8.59
C VAL A 286 -5.96 9.31 -8.10
N ASP A 287 -4.76 9.40 -7.55
CA ASP A 287 -4.16 8.35 -6.73
C ASP A 287 -4.12 8.77 -5.24
N PRO A 288 -4.94 8.18 -4.35
CA PRO A 288 -4.99 8.54 -2.94
C PRO A 288 -3.82 7.96 -2.12
N ALA A 289 -2.93 7.18 -2.72
CA ALA A 289 -1.71 6.68 -2.11
C ALA A 289 -0.57 6.69 -3.14
N VAL A 290 -0.23 7.90 -3.60
CA VAL A 290 0.50 8.11 -4.87
C VAL A 290 1.92 7.53 -4.89
N GLY A 291 2.56 7.35 -3.73
CA GLY A 291 3.92 6.83 -3.64
C GLY A 291 4.90 7.63 -4.52
N SER A 292 5.79 6.94 -5.23
CA SER A 292 6.74 7.58 -6.15
C SER A 292 6.11 8.08 -7.47
N GLY A 293 4.78 8.00 -7.63
CA GLY A 293 4.07 8.49 -8.81
C GLY A 293 3.99 7.50 -9.98
N ALA A 294 4.05 6.19 -9.73
CA ALA A 294 3.98 5.17 -10.78
C ALA A 294 2.68 5.25 -11.61
N PHE A 295 1.51 5.30 -10.97
CA PHE A 295 0.23 5.43 -11.67
C PHE A 295 0.05 6.79 -12.35
N PRO A 296 0.30 7.95 -11.70
CA PRO A 296 0.28 9.25 -12.37
C PRO A 296 1.14 9.31 -13.64
N MET A 297 2.35 8.76 -13.60
CA MET A 297 3.23 8.67 -14.78
C MET A 297 2.66 7.73 -15.85
N GLY A 298 2.14 6.55 -15.46
CA GLY A 298 1.48 5.63 -16.37
C GLY A 298 0.28 6.27 -17.09
N ILE A 299 -0.54 7.02 -16.36
CA ILE A 299 -1.67 7.79 -16.89
C ILE A 299 -1.17 8.84 -17.90
N LEU A 300 -0.18 9.65 -17.51
CA LEU A 300 0.39 10.69 -18.37
C LEU A 300 0.87 10.10 -19.70
N ASN A 301 1.71 9.06 -19.62
CA ASN A 301 2.28 8.42 -20.79
C ASN A 301 1.20 7.80 -21.67
N LYS A 302 0.18 7.15 -21.10
CA LYS A 302 -0.92 6.57 -21.86
C LYS A 302 -1.80 7.64 -22.52
N LEU A 303 -2.16 8.71 -21.82
CA LEU A 303 -2.97 9.80 -22.39
C LEU A 303 -2.22 10.53 -23.52
N VAL A 304 -0.92 10.78 -23.37
CA VAL A 304 -0.08 11.36 -24.43
C VAL A 304 -0.03 10.44 -25.64
N PHE A 305 0.16 9.13 -25.42
CA PHE A 305 0.13 8.13 -26.49
C PHE A 305 -1.23 8.12 -27.23
N LEU A 306 -2.34 8.14 -26.51
CA LEU A 306 -3.68 8.18 -27.12
C LEU A 306 -3.87 9.47 -27.95
N LEU A 307 -3.51 10.64 -27.40
CA LEU A 307 -3.57 11.92 -28.11
C LEU A 307 -2.68 11.94 -29.35
N ALA A 308 -1.48 11.38 -29.27
CA ALA A 308 -0.57 11.26 -30.41
C ALA A 308 -1.15 10.43 -31.56
N LYS A 309 -1.94 9.40 -31.24
CA LYS A 309 -2.64 8.60 -32.25
C LYS A 309 -3.88 9.26 -32.82
N VAL A 310 -4.71 9.89 -31.98
CA VAL A 310 -5.99 10.45 -32.44
C VAL A 310 -5.88 11.84 -33.06
N ASP A 311 -4.90 12.63 -32.61
CA ASP A 311 -4.64 14.00 -33.08
C ASP A 311 -3.13 14.30 -33.13
N PRO A 312 -2.39 13.72 -34.10
CA PRO A 312 -0.93 13.77 -34.15
C PRO A 312 -0.34 15.19 -34.13
N LYS A 313 -1.04 16.16 -34.76
CA LYS A 313 -0.62 17.56 -34.90
C LYS A 313 -1.23 18.50 -33.85
N ASN A 314 -1.99 17.99 -32.88
CA ASN A 314 -2.69 18.77 -31.86
C ASN A 314 -3.69 19.79 -32.41
N GLU A 315 -4.25 19.60 -33.62
CA GLU A 315 -5.18 20.55 -34.21
C GLU A 315 -6.49 20.64 -33.41
N ILE A 316 -7.02 19.48 -33.00
CA ILE A 316 -8.26 19.37 -32.23
C ILE A 316 -7.98 19.67 -30.76
N TRP A 317 -6.84 19.22 -30.24
CA TRP A 317 -6.40 19.44 -28.88
C TRP A 317 -6.20 20.94 -28.60
N LYS A 318 -5.49 21.66 -29.48
CA LYS A 318 -5.32 23.13 -29.41
C LYS A 318 -6.68 23.85 -29.43
N ASP A 319 -7.55 23.53 -30.38
CA ASP A 319 -8.91 24.11 -30.48
C ASP A 319 -9.75 23.85 -29.23
N THR A 320 -9.64 22.66 -28.63
CA THR A 320 -10.36 22.30 -27.41
C THR A 320 -9.88 23.13 -26.21
N GLN A 321 -8.58 23.32 -26.06
CA GLN A 321 -8.01 24.14 -24.98
C GLN A 321 -8.36 25.62 -25.13
N VAL A 322 -8.27 26.18 -26.35
CA VAL A 322 -8.67 27.57 -26.63
C VAL A 322 -10.13 27.78 -26.26
N LYS A 323 -11.02 26.88 -26.68
CA LYS A 323 -12.45 26.92 -26.32
C LYS A 323 -12.70 26.79 -24.81
N ALA A 324 -11.92 25.97 -24.12
CA ALA A 324 -12.03 25.86 -22.66
C ALA A 324 -11.72 27.20 -21.97
N VAL A 325 -10.67 27.90 -22.42
CA VAL A 325 -10.32 29.24 -21.92
C VAL A 325 -11.39 30.26 -22.27
N GLU A 326 -11.91 30.25 -23.50
CA GLU A 326 -12.99 31.16 -23.93
C GLU A 326 -14.28 31.00 -23.12
N ASN A 327 -14.60 29.77 -22.72
CA ASN A 327 -15.83 29.48 -21.97
C ASN A 327 -15.69 29.73 -20.47
N ASN A 328 -14.49 29.49 -19.89
CA ASN A 328 -14.31 29.50 -18.44
C ASN A 328 -13.70 30.79 -17.89
N ILE A 329 -12.95 31.57 -18.68
CA ILE A 329 -12.29 32.79 -18.22
C ILE A 329 -13.10 34.02 -18.64
N THR A 330 -13.72 34.72 -17.68
CA THR A 330 -14.57 35.90 -17.94
C THR A 330 -13.77 37.18 -18.21
N ASP A 331 -12.54 37.30 -17.68
CA ASP A 331 -11.66 38.46 -17.90
C ASP A 331 -11.07 38.47 -19.33
N PRO A 332 -11.39 39.48 -20.17
CA PRO A 332 -10.89 39.57 -21.54
C PRO A 332 -9.37 39.65 -21.68
N ALA A 333 -8.68 40.34 -20.75
CA ALA A 333 -7.23 40.54 -20.84
C ALA A 333 -6.47 39.25 -20.45
N LEU A 334 -6.95 38.57 -19.41
CA LEU A 334 -6.42 37.26 -19.00
C LEU A 334 -6.70 36.19 -20.05
N ARG A 335 -7.92 36.19 -20.62
CA ARG A 335 -8.32 35.27 -21.69
C ARG A 335 -7.40 35.40 -22.91
N GLN A 336 -7.17 36.62 -23.39
CA GLN A 336 -6.31 36.86 -24.55
C GLN A 336 -4.87 36.43 -24.29
N LYS A 337 -4.35 36.69 -23.08
CA LYS A 337 -3.01 36.25 -22.66
C LYS A 337 -2.89 34.72 -22.63
N LEU A 338 -3.85 34.01 -22.06
CA LEU A 338 -3.84 32.54 -21.96
C LEU A 338 -3.95 31.88 -23.34
N ILE A 339 -4.77 32.43 -24.24
CA ILE A 339 -4.89 31.92 -25.62
C ILE A 339 -3.55 32.08 -26.35
N LEU A 340 -2.90 33.25 -26.26
CA LEU A 340 -1.58 33.46 -26.87
C LEU A 340 -0.53 32.48 -26.34
N GLN A 341 -0.54 32.19 -25.03
CA GLN A 341 0.35 31.20 -24.42
C GLN A 341 0.09 29.78 -24.95
N ILE A 342 -1.18 29.40 -25.13
CA ILE A 342 -1.56 28.13 -25.75
C ILE A 342 -1.05 28.08 -27.20
N GLU A 343 -1.25 29.14 -27.97
CA GLU A 343 -0.81 29.21 -29.37
C GLU A 343 0.70 29.09 -29.50
N GLU A 344 1.47 29.84 -28.71
CA GLU A 344 2.94 29.76 -28.65
C GLU A 344 3.42 28.36 -28.24
N ALA A 345 2.80 27.75 -27.23
CA ALA A 345 3.18 26.42 -26.74
C ALA A 345 2.97 25.31 -27.78
N PHE A 346 1.99 25.43 -28.68
CA PHE A 346 1.76 24.45 -29.76
C PHE A 346 2.54 24.75 -31.06
N GLU A 347 2.98 25.99 -31.28
CA GLU A 347 3.72 26.38 -32.49
C GLU A 347 5.24 26.20 -32.34
N ASP A 348 5.80 26.54 -31.18
CA ASP A 348 7.25 26.58 -30.97
C ASP A 348 7.83 25.30 -30.32
N LYS A 349 7.00 24.45 -29.71
CA LYS A 349 7.44 23.30 -28.91
C LYS A 349 7.09 21.95 -29.53
N ASN A 350 7.72 20.90 -29.00
CA ASN A 350 7.34 19.52 -29.29
C ASN A 350 5.85 19.30 -28.96
N PHE A 351 5.08 18.71 -29.87
CA PHE A 351 3.66 18.39 -29.68
C PHE A 351 3.39 17.63 -28.36
N ASN A 352 4.33 16.80 -27.90
CA ASN A 352 4.19 16.07 -26.63
C ASN A 352 4.37 16.94 -25.40
N TYR A 353 5.18 18.01 -25.46
CA TYR A 353 5.35 18.93 -24.34
C TYR A 353 4.02 19.58 -23.95
N GLY A 354 3.31 20.18 -24.93
CA GLY A 354 2.02 20.84 -24.69
C GLY A 354 0.95 19.86 -24.19
N ARG A 355 0.93 18.62 -24.69
CA ARG A 355 0.07 17.55 -24.16
C ARG A 355 0.38 17.26 -22.70
N LYS A 356 1.65 16.99 -22.37
CA LYS A 356 2.08 16.63 -21.01
C LYS A 356 1.78 17.73 -20.01
N LEU A 357 2.16 18.98 -20.33
CA LEU A 357 1.98 20.13 -19.44
C LEU A 357 0.51 20.27 -19.03
N TYR A 358 -0.40 20.24 -20.00
CA TYR A 358 -1.83 20.36 -19.74
C TYR A 358 -2.39 19.21 -18.92
N LEU A 359 -2.05 17.96 -19.28
CA LEU A 359 -2.53 16.77 -18.58
C LEU A 359 -2.10 16.76 -17.11
N ILE A 360 -0.85 17.15 -16.84
CA ILE A 360 -0.30 17.26 -15.48
C ILE A 360 -1.05 18.35 -14.67
N GLN A 361 -1.36 19.49 -15.28
CA GLN A 361 -2.01 20.61 -14.59
C GLN A 361 -3.51 20.37 -14.33
N ASN A 362 -4.20 19.67 -15.23
CA ASN A 362 -5.67 19.65 -15.21
C ASN A 362 -6.27 18.27 -14.90
N CYS A 363 -5.60 17.19 -15.29
CA CYS A 363 -6.22 15.85 -15.28
C CYS A 363 -5.73 14.96 -14.13
N ILE A 364 -4.51 15.16 -13.62
CA ILE A 364 -3.84 14.20 -12.72
C ILE A 364 -3.65 14.78 -11.32
N TYR A 365 -4.09 14.02 -10.31
CA TYR A 365 -4.05 14.39 -8.89
C TYR A 365 -3.46 13.25 -8.05
N GLY A 366 -2.91 13.55 -6.88
CA GLY A 366 -2.39 12.53 -5.98
C GLY A 366 -2.18 13.00 -4.55
N VAL A 367 -2.31 12.08 -3.61
CA VAL A 367 -2.10 12.33 -2.18
C VAL A 367 -1.23 11.21 -1.61
N ASP A 368 -0.26 11.56 -0.77
CA ASP A 368 0.52 10.59 0.01
C ASP A 368 0.72 11.08 1.44
N ILE A 369 0.83 10.17 2.40
CA ILE A 369 1.12 10.52 3.78
C ILE A 369 2.57 11.03 3.94
N GLN A 370 3.50 10.58 3.09
CA GLN A 370 4.91 10.94 3.14
C GLN A 370 5.26 12.07 2.16
N GLN A 371 5.78 13.20 2.68
CA GLN A 371 6.21 14.33 1.85
C GLN A 371 7.24 13.94 0.79
N ILE A 372 8.18 13.05 1.14
CA ILE A 372 9.24 12.62 0.23
C ILE A 372 8.71 11.90 -1.01
N ALA A 373 7.65 11.08 -0.86
CA ALA A 373 6.99 10.39 -1.97
C ALA A 373 6.36 11.41 -2.95
N VAL A 374 5.66 12.41 -2.41
CA VAL A 374 5.09 13.53 -3.17
C VAL A 374 6.17 14.29 -3.96
N GLU A 375 7.31 14.61 -3.34
CA GLU A 375 8.40 15.30 -4.03
C GLU A 375 9.04 14.47 -5.14
N ILE A 376 9.13 13.15 -4.98
CA ILE A 376 9.62 12.24 -6.03
C ILE A 376 8.64 12.20 -7.21
N ALA A 377 7.34 12.10 -6.95
CA ALA A 377 6.33 12.13 -8.00
C ALA A 377 6.38 13.45 -8.80
N LYS A 378 6.53 14.59 -8.12
CA LYS A 378 6.76 15.90 -8.78
C LYS A 378 8.04 15.89 -9.63
N LEU A 379 9.14 15.37 -9.08
CA LEU A 379 10.42 15.29 -9.77
C LEU A 379 10.31 14.50 -11.08
N ARG A 380 9.59 13.37 -11.09
CA ARG A 380 9.39 12.55 -12.30
C ARG A 380 8.60 13.29 -13.38
N PHE A 381 7.55 14.02 -13.00
CA PHE A 381 6.84 14.88 -13.95
C PHE A 381 7.74 15.95 -14.55
N PHE A 382 8.59 16.59 -13.74
CA PHE A 382 9.52 17.59 -14.23
C PHE A 382 10.58 17.02 -15.16
N ILE A 383 11.12 15.84 -14.87
CA ILE A 383 12.04 15.16 -15.78
C ILE A 383 11.32 14.87 -17.10
N SER A 384 10.11 14.29 -17.06
CA SER A 384 9.33 13.96 -18.25
C SER A 384 8.98 15.16 -19.14
N LEU A 385 8.75 16.34 -18.56
CA LEU A 385 8.58 17.60 -19.30
C LEU A 385 9.90 18.08 -19.90
N LEU A 386 10.98 18.06 -19.12
CA LEU A 386 12.31 18.49 -19.56
C LEU A 386 12.81 17.68 -20.76
N VAL A 387 12.44 16.40 -20.85
CA VAL A 387 12.73 15.51 -21.98
C VAL A 387 12.12 16.00 -23.29
N ASP A 388 10.92 16.57 -23.26
CA ASP A 388 10.23 17.00 -24.48
C ASP A 388 10.44 18.48 -24.81
N GLU A 389 11.17 19.22 -23.98
CA GLU A 389 11.52 20.62 -24.27
C GLU A 389 12.43 20.75 -25.50
N ASN A 390 12.16 21.75 -26.34
CA ASN A 390 13.04 22.12 -27.45
C ASN A 390 14.01 23.20 -26.97
N ILE A 391 15.32 22.95 -27.14
CA ILE A 391 16.36 23.87 -26.67
C ILE A 391 16.78 24.78 -27.82
N ASP A 392 16.49 26.08 -27.72
CA ASP A 392 16.95 27.10 -28.65
C ASP A 392 17.70 28.22 -27.91
N LYS A 393 19.03 28.15 -27.94
CA LYS A 393 19.92 29.09 -27.25
C LYS A 393 19.79 30.56 -27.73
N ALA A 394 19.17 30.81 -28.88
CA ALA A 394 18.95 32.16 -29.38
C ALA A 394 17.78 32.87 -28.70
N LYS A 395 16.80 32.12 -28.17
CA LYS A 395 15.62 32.67 -27.46
C LYS A 395 15.94 33.01 -25.99
N ASP A 396 15.13 33.88 -25.39
CA ASP A 396 15.23 34.18 -23.96
C ASP A 396 15.04 32.88 -23.15
N ASN A 397 15.85 32.70 -22.10
CA ASN A 397 15.91 31.45 -21.32
C ASN A 397 16.08 30.16 -22.16
N TRP A 398 16.65 30.26 -23.36
CA TRP A 398 16.82 29.17 -24.32
C TRP A 398 15.51 28.56 -24.86
N GLY A 399 14.41 29.31 -24.83
CA GLY A 399 13.09 28.81 -25.19
C GLY A 399 12.48 27.86 -24.14
N ILE A 400 13.16 27.64 -23.02
CA ILE A 400 12.71 26.76 -21.94
C ILE A 400 11.73 27.52 -21.06
N GLU A 401 10.58 26.93 -20.79
CA GLU A 401 9.62 27.50 -19.85
C GLU A 401 9.92 27.07 -18.41
N PRO A 402 9.54 27.89 -17.42
CA PRO A 402 9.56 27.48 -16.03
C PRO A 402 8.63 26.28 -15.82
N LEU A 403 9.04 25.36 -14.94
CA LEU A 403 8.27 24.16 -14.64
C LEU A 403 6.92 24.52 -14.00
N PRO A 404 5.84 23.74 -14.28
CA PRO A 404 4.53 24.01 -13.70
C PRO A 404 4.54 23.84 -12.19
N ASN A 405 3.70 24.60 -11.49
CA ASN A 405 3.57 24.46 -10.05
C ASN A 405 2.60 23.31 -9.70
N LEU A 406 3.13 22.27 -9.04
CA LEU A 406 2.39 21.05 -8.68
C LEU A 406 1.92 20.99 -7.22
N GLU A 407 2.09 22.07 -6.42
CA GLU A 407 1.84 22.08 -4.96
C GLU A 407 0.38 21.75 -4.58
N PHE A 408 -0.59 22.01 -5.46
CA PHE A 408 -2.02 21.69 -5.25
C PHE A 408 -2.54 20.56 -6.16
N LYS A 409 -1.63 19.76 -6.73
CA LYS A 409 -1.99 18.57 -7.53
C LYS A 409 -1.47 17.29 -6.89
N LEU A 410 -0.24 17.35 -6.38
CA LEU A 410 0.37 16.31 -5.56
C LEU A 410 0.60 16.85 -4.15
N MET A 411 -0.14 16.33 -3.17
CA MET A 411 -0.19 16.88 -1.82
C MET A 411 0.14 15.85 -0.73
N GLN A 412 0.72 16.33 0.36
CA GLN A 412 0.95 15.52 1.55
C GLN A 412 -0.28 15.54 2.47
N GLY A 413 -0.70 14.37 2.95
CA GLY A 413 -1.77 14.21 3.94
C GLY A 413 -2.24 12.78 4.11
N ASN A 414 -2.97 12.51 5.20
CA ASN A 414 -3.62 11.22 5.39
C ASN A 414 -4.94 11.16 4.61
N SER A 415 -4.94 10.45 3.49
CA SER A 415 -6.09 10.29 2.60
C SER A 415 -7.35 9.69 3.24
N LEU A 416 -7.21 8.96 4.36
CA LEU A 416 -8.32 8.28 5.04
C LEU A 416 -8.98 9.12 6.15
N ILE A 417 -8.39 10.27 6.50
CA ILE A 417 -8.91 11.13 7.57
C ILE A 417 -9.19 12.51 6.98
N SER A 418 -10.46 12.85 6.86
CA SER A 418 -10.92 14.20 6.49
C SER A 418 -11.36 15.02 7.70
N GLU A 419 -11.19 14.45 8.90
CA GLU A 419 -11.58 15.06 10.15
C GLU A 419 -10.42 15.77 10.82
N PHE A 420 -10.70 16.97 11.34
CA PHE A 420 -9.79 17.66 12.24
C PHE A 420 -10.57 18.17 13.46
N MET A 421 -10.12 17.80 14.66
CA MET A 421 -10.70 18.26 15.95
C MET A 421 -12.21 17.97 16.11
N GLY A 422 -12.70 16.81 15.66
CA GLY A 422 -14.13 16.50 15.77
C GLY A 422 -14.99 17.07 14.66
N ILE A 423 -14.39 17.67 13.62
CA ILE A 423 -15.07 18.33 12.51
C ILE A 423 -14.69 17.65 11.21
N ASN A 424 -15.67 17.08 10.53
CA ASN A 424 -15.50 16.45 9.24
C ASN A 424 -15.69 17.48 8.12
N PHE A 425 -14.61 17.80 7.41
CA PHE A 425 -14.66 18.82 6.36
C PHE A 425 -15.39 18.36 5.10
N ASP A 426 -15.54 17.05 4.92
CA ASP A 426 -16.20 16.48 3.75
C ASP A 426 -17.70 16.20 3.99
N GLU A 427 -18.16 16.21 5.25
CA GLU A 427 -19.59 16.12 5.58
C GLU A 427 -20.31 17.47 5.36
N GLU A 428 -21.43 17.40 4.66
CA GLU A 428 -22.42 18.49 4.55
C GLU A 428 -23.70 18.03 5.23
N LYS A 429 -24.00 18.57 6.42
CA LYS A 429 -25.31 18.34 7.05
C LYS A 429 -26.38 19.11 6.26
N PRO A 430 -27.52 18.47 5.91
CA PRO A 430 -28.58 19.12 5.16
C PRO A 430 -29.09 20.38 5.89
N ARG A 431 -29.25 21.47 5.12
CA ARG A 431 -29.76 22.77 5.58
C ARG A 431 -31.16 22.59 6.21
N LYS A 432 -31.34 22.93 7.48
CA LYS A 432 -32.64 23.43 7.94
C LYS A 432 -32.72 24.87 7.44
N ILE A 433 -33.64 25.11 6.52
CA ILE A 433 -33.96 26.43 5.96
C ILE A 433 -34.61 27.24 7.07
N ASP A 434 -33.79 27.90 7.89
CA ASP A 434 -34.20 29.01 8.74
C ASP A 434 -32.93 29.75 9.19
N SER A 435 -32.51 30.74 8.39
CA SER A 435 -31.98 32.03 8.83
C SER A 435 -31.24 32.74 7.69
N LEU A 436 -31.35 34.07 7.72
CA LEU A 436 -30.83 35.11 6.84
C LEU A 436 -29.30 35.13 6.60
N PHE A 437 -28.57 34.02 6.78
CA PHE A 437 -27.13 33.92 6.52
C PHE A 437 -26.87 33.21 5.18
N VAL A 438 -26.89 33.98 4.09
CA VAL A 438 -26.44 33.52 2.77
C VAL A 438 -24.91 33.53 2.70
N ASP A 439 -24.33 32.38 2.36
CA ASP A 439 -23.07 32.09 1.63
C ASP A 439 -21.80 32.96 1.79
N GLU A 440 -21.32 33.21 3.00
CA GLU A 440 -19.91 33.65 3.16
C GLU A 440 -18.90 32.51 2.89
N SER A 441 -19.31 31.24 3.01
CA SER A 441 -18.40 30.10 2.90
C SER A 441 -18.09 29.72 1.44
N GLU A 442 -19.10 29.71 0.56
CA GLU A 442 -18.92 29.43 -0.87
C GLU A 442 -18.09 30.54 -1.54
N SER A 443 -18.35 31.81 -1.23
CA SER A 443 -17.56 32.93 -1.76
C SER A 443 -16.07 32.87 -1.37
N LEU A 444 -15.76 32.40 -0.16
CA LEU A 444 -14.37 32.22 0.28
C LEU A 444 -13.69 31.06 -0.44
N ILE A 445 -14.44 30.02 -0.78
CA ILE A 445 -13.91 28.89 -1.56
C ILE A 445 -13.63 29.32 -3.00
N ASP A 446 -14.51 30.12 -3.61
CA ASP A 446 -14.29 30.69 -4.94
C ASP A 446 -13.05 31.61 -4.95
N GLU A 447 -12.92 32.48 -3.94
CA GLU A 447 -11.73 33.33 -3.77
C GLU A 447 -10.45 32.48 -3.60
N PHE A 448 -10.52 31.39 -2.83
CA PHE A 448 -9.43 30.44 -2.68
C PHE A 448 -9.04 29.78 -4.02
N GLN A 449 -10.02 29.39 -4.83
CA GLN A 449 -9.77 28.81 -6.17
C GLN A 449 -9.08 29.82 -7.10
N ASP A 450 -9.56 31.06 -7.13
CA ASP A 450 -8.97 32.13 -7.95
C ASP A 450 -7.52 32.42 -7.56
N LYS A 451 -7.25 32.51 -6.25
CA LYS A 451 -5.88 32.70 -5.73
C LYS A 451 -4.99 31.51 -6.02
N LYS A 452 -5.50 30.28 -5.92
CA LYS A 452 -4.79 29.05 -6.28
C LYS A 452 -4.42 29.03 -7.77
N ASN A 453 -5.33 29.42 -8.65
CA ASN A 453 -5.07 29.53 -10.09
C ASN A 453 -4.03 30.61 -10.40
N ALA A 454 -4.11 31.77 -9.73
CA ALA A 454 -3.10 32.82 -9.85
C ALA A 454 -1.71 32.35 -9.37
N PHE A 455 -1.66 31.60 -8.26
CA PHE A 455 -0.43 31.03 -7.71
C PHE A 455 0.21 29.97 -8.61
N GLN A 456 -0.60 29.20 -9.35
CA GLN A 456 -0.09 28.19 -10.29
C GLN A 456 0.59 28.80 -11.53
N ASN A 457 0.11 29.97 -11.98
CA ASN A 457 0.57 30.63 -13.19
C ASN A 457 1.59 31.77 -12.95
N GLU A 458 2.00 31.99 -11.70
CA GLU A 458 2.94 33.06 -11.33
C GLU A 458 4.39 32.53 -11.27
N ALA A 459 5.24 33.09 -12.13
CA ALA A 459 6.66 32.74 -12.20
C ALA A 459 7.55 33.62 -11.29
N ASP A 460 7.05 34.77 -10.82
CA ASP A 460 7.78 35.66 -9.91
C ASP A 460 7.71 35.16 -8.47
N ARG A 461 8.87 34.91 -7.86
CA ARG A 461 8.98 34.38 -6.49
C ARG A 461 8.32 35.28 -5.43
N LYS A 462 8.48 36.60 -5.49
CA LYS A 462 7.96 37.51 -4.45
C LYS A 462 6.44 37.59 -4.50
N LYS A 463 5.88 37.63 -5.72
CA LYS A 463 4.43 37.58 -5.91
C LYS A 463 3.87 36.23 -5.49
N LYS A 464 4.56 35.14 -5.81
CA LYS A 464 4.21 33.78 -5.38
C LYS A 464 4.21 33.63 -3.85
N GLU A 465 5.23 34.16 -3.15
CA GLU A 465 5.26 34.19 -1.67
C GLU A 465 4.10 35.00 -1.08
N LYS A 466 3.70 36.10 -1.72
CA LYS A 466 2.54 36.89 -1.31
C LYS A 466 1.23 36.11 -1.49
N LEU A 467 1.02 35.53 -2.68
CA LEU A 467 -0.14 34.69 -2.99
C LEU A 467 -0.24 33.49 -2.05
N ARG A 468 0.90 32.86 -1.71
CA ARG A 468 0.95 31.76 -0.73
C ARG A 468 0.38 32.18 0.63
N LYS A 469 0.79 33.35 1.14
CA LYS A 469 0.28 33.87 2.42
C LYS A 469 -1.22 34.17 2.36
N GLU A 470 -1.68 34.77 1.27
CA GLU A 470 -3.11 35.03 1.05
C GLU A 470 -3.91 33.71 1.03
N ILE A 471 -3.40 32.68 0.36
CA ILE A 471 -4.01 31.34 0.34
C ILE A 471 -4.03 30.70 1.74
N GLU A 472 -2.92 30.78 2.48
CA GLU A 472 -2.81 30.27 3.86
C GLU A 472 -3.84 30.98 4.78
N GLU A 473 -4.00 32.30 4.65
CA GLU A 473 -5.00 33.07 5.39
C GLU A 473 -6.44 32.69 5.00
N LEU A 474 -6.72 32.46 3.71
CA LEU A 474 -8.03 31.99 3.24
C LEU A 474 -8.38 30.60 3.78
N ILE A 475 -7.42 29.67 3.79
CA ILE A 475 -7.61 28.34 4.39
C ILE A 475 -8.02 28.48 5.85
N ILE A 476 -7.34 29.33 6.62
CA ILE A 476 -7.64 29.56 8.04
C ILE A 476 -9.04 30.15 8.20
N LYS A 477 -9.42 31.16 7.40
CA LYS A 477 -10.76 31.75 7.43
C LYS A 477 -11.87 30.74 7.11
N ILE A 478 -11.67 29.92 6.07
CA ILE A 478 -12.63 28.84 5.71
C ILE A 478 -12.78 27.87 6.88
N PHE A 479 -11.65 27.52 7.51
CA PHE A 479 -11.62 26.62 8.64
C PHE A 479 -12.34 27.19 9.87
N GLU A 480 -12.08 28.45 10.22
CA GLU A 480 -12.74 29.19 11.29
C GLU A 480 -14.25 29.30 11.07
N ASN A 481 -14.69 29.57 9.84
CA ASN A 481 -16.12 29.64 9.52
C ASN A 481 -16.80 28.28 9.69
N LYS A 482 -16.18 27.19 9.26
CA LYS A 482 -16.72 25.84 9.47
C LYS A 482 -16.72 25.44 10.95
N LEU A 483 -15.66 25.78 11.70
CA LEU A 483 -15.59 25.62 13.16
C LEU A 483 -16.73 26.34 13.88
N LYS A 484 -16.93 27.63 13.58
CA LYS A 484 -18.01 28.45 14.17
C LYS A 484 -19.38 27.83 13.93
N ARG A 485 -19.59 27.30 12.72
CA ARG A 485 -20.85 26.66 12.34
C ARG A 485 -21.10 25.35 13.09
N GLU A 486 -20.13 24.45 13.14
CA GLU A 486 -20.32 23.12 13.75
C GLU A 486 -20.26 23.13 15.28
N LYS A 487 -19.58 24.11 15.87
CA LYS A 487 -19.47 24.31 17.31
C LYS A 487 -20.21 25.57 17.78
N ALA A 488 -21.32 25.92 17.12
CA ALA A 488 -22.10 27.12 17.44
C ALA A 488 -22.45 27.22 18.94
N ASP A 489 -22.85 26.11 19.57
CA ASP A 489 -23.16 26.06 21.00
C ASP A 489 -21.99 26.45 21.90
N TYR A 490 -20.76 26.10 21.50
CA TYR A 490 -19.55 26.47 22.23
C TYR A 490 -19.28 27.97 22.11
N PHE A 491 -19.38 28.53 20.90
CA PHE A 491 -19.19 29.96 20.68
C PHE A 491 -20.30 30.80 21.33
N ASN A 492 -21.55 30.33 21.31
CA ASN A 492 -22.67 30.97 22.00
C ASN A 492 -22.45 31.02 23.51
N ARG A 493 -21.91 29.95 24.12
CA ARG A 493 -21.54 29.94 25.54
C ARG A 493 -20.42 30.94 25.85
N LEU A 494 -19.41 31.03 25.00
CA LEU A 494 -18.33 32.01 25.15
C LEU A 494 -18.83 33.44 25.05
N ALA A 495 -19.65 33.75 24.04
CA ALA A 495 -20.26 35.06 23.85
C ALA A 495 -21.15 35.43 25.05
N HIS A 496 -21.92 34.46 25.58
CA HIS A 496 -22.76 34.69 26.75
C HIS A 496 -21.95 34.93 28.04
N ILE A 497 -20.75 34.31 28.17
CA ILE A 497 -19.82 34.61 29.26
C ILE A 497 -19.26 36.04 29.12
N GLU A 498 -18.85 36.45 27.91
CA GLU A 498 -18.35 37.80 27.66
C GLU A 498 -19.41 38.88 27.91
N GLU A 499 -20.64 38.63 27.48
CA GLU A 499 -21.78 39.53 27.68
C GLU A 499 -22.17 39.61 29.16
N ARG A 500 -22.17 38.46 29.87
CA ARG A 500 -22.53 38.40 31.30
C ARG A 500 -21.51 39.08 32.21
N TRP A 501 -20.23 39.03 31.86
CA TRP A 501 -19.12 39.54 32.70
C TRP A 501 -18.39 40.73 32.06
N GLN A 502 -19.10 41.50 31.24
CA GLN A 502 -18.55 42.63 30.48
C GLN A 502 -17.79 43.61 31.40
N GLY A 503 -16.53 43.91 31.07
CA GLY A 503 -15.66 44.77 31.88
C GLY A 503 -14.95 44.09 33.07
N GLN A 504 -15.11 42.77 33.25
CA GLN A 504 -14.40 41.97 34.26
C GLN A 504 -13.48 40.92 33.61
N ASP A 505 -12.37 41.37 33.03
CA ASP A 505 -11.50 40.56 32.18
C ASP A 505 -10.93 39.30 32.88
N GLU A 506 -10.60 39.37 34.18
CA GLU A 506 -10.12 38.21 34.96
C GLU A 506 -11.20 37.13 35.15
N VAL A 507 -12.46 37.52 35.30
CA VAL A 507 -13.59 36.60 35.49
C VAL A 507 -13.95 35.94 34.16
N ILE A 508 -13.99 36.74 33.07
CA ILE A 508 -14.16 36.23 31.71
C ILE A 508 -13.10 35.17 31.41
N LYS A 509 -11.82 35.46 31.71
CA LYS A 509 -10.72 34.53 31.46
C LYS A 509 -10.87 33.21 32.23
N ASN A 510 -11.23 33.27 33.51
CA ASN A 510 -11.43 32.08 34.36
C ASN A 510 -12.65 31.24 33.93
N GLU A 511 -13.76 31.87 33.56
CA GLU A 511 -14.96 31.17 33.09
C GLU A 511 -14.74 30.53 31.71
N LYS A 512 -14.04 31.21 30.80
CA LYS A 512 -13.60 30.63 29.53
C LYS A 512 -12.67 29.42 29.76
N GLU A 513 -11.72 29.50 30.68
CA GLU A 513 -10.86 28.36 31.05
C GLU A 513 -11.63 27.15 31.59
N LYS A 514 -12.72 27.36 32.34
CA LYS A 514 -13.59 26.27 32.81
C LYS A 514 -14.29 25.58 31.63
N VAL A 515 -14.80 26.37 30.68
CA VAL A 515 -15.40 25.82 29.45
C VAL A 515 -14.35 25.02 28.68
N TYR A 516 -13.12 25.54 28.53
CA TYR A 516 -12.02 24.83 27.85
C TYR A 516 -11.67 23.49 28.50
N LYS A 517 -11.52 23.43 29.83
CA LYS A 517 -11.24 22.18 30.55
C LYS A 517 -12.37 21.15 30.39
N SER A 518 -13.62 21.62 30.25
CA SER A 518 -14.78 20.75 30.07
C SER A 518 -14.93 20.22 28.64
N THR A 519 -14.61 21.02 27.61
CA THR A 519 -14.78 20.64 26.20
C THR A 519 -13.49 20.11 25.55
N ARG A 520 -12.33 20.31 26.18
CA ARG A 520 -11.01 19.97 25.63
C ARG A 520 -10.70 20.67 24.29
N PHE A 521 -11.29 21.85 24.07
CA PHE A 521 -11.27 22.57 22.79
C PHE A 521 -10.69 23.98 22.98
N ASN A 522 -9.59 24.29 22.31
CA ASN A 522 -8.85 25.56 22.43
C ASN A 522 -8.64 26.18 21.04
N LEU A 523 -9.23 27.37 20.80
CA LEU A 523 -9.19 28.05 19.50
C LEU A 523 -7.78 28.52 19.11
N ASP A 524 -7.03 29.10 20.06
CA ASP A 524 -5.69 29.60 19.78
C ASP A 524 -4.74 28.45 19.43
N GLU A 525 -4.92 27.31 20.08
CA GLU A 525 -4.14 26.09 19.79
C GLU A 525 -4.54 25.46 18.46
N ILE A 526 -5.84 25.49 18.11
CA ILE A 526 -6.35 25.05 16.80
C ILE A 526 -5.79 25.92 15.68
N GLU A 527 -5.87 27.24 15.81
CA GLU A 527 -5.34 28.17 14.82
C GLU A 527 -3.83 28.00 14.67
N LYS A 528 -3.12 27.84 15.79
CA LYS A 528 -1.68 27.53 15.78
C LYS A 528 -1.38 26.22 15.04
N GLN A 529 -2.11 25.14 15.32
CA GLN A 529 -1.92 23.86 14.65
C GLN A 529 -2.26 23.95 13.14
N LEU A 530 -3.34 24.63 12.77
CA LEU A 530 -3.72 24.87 11.37
C LEU A 530 -2.67 25.66 10.61
N ARG A 531 -2.10 26.69 11.25
CA ARG A 531 -0.96 27.44 10.72
C ARG A 531 0.23 26.51 10.52
N GLU A 532 0.59 25.70 11.52
CA GLU A 532 1.68 24.71 11.43
C GLU A 532 1.49 23.68 10.30
N PHE A 533 0.27 23.24 10.02
CA PHE A 533 -0.06 22.31 8.93
C PHE A 533 -0.09 22.99 7.56
N SER A 534 -0.69 24.19 7.46
CA SER A 534 -0.77 24.96 6.22
C SER A 534 0.61 25.44 5.78
N SER A 535 1.47 25.80 6.74
CA SER A 535 2.88 26.11 6.50
C SER A 535 3.75 24.87 6.30
N GLY A 536 3.21 23.64 6.26
CA GLY A 536 3.99 22.42 5.98
C GLY A 536 5.12 22.12 6.99
N THR A 537 5.03 22.68 8.21
CA THR A 537 5.99 22.44 9.29
C THR A 537 5.74 21.12 10.02
N LYS A 538 4.52 20.59 9.92
CA LYS A 538 4.15 19.25 10.38
C LYS A 538 3.50 18.48 9.25
N ALA A 539 3.76 17.18 9.21
CA ALA A 539 3.00 16.26 8.38
C ALA A 539 1.51 16.36 8.76
N LYS A 540 0.64 16.48 7.76
CA LYS A 540 -0.80 16.57 7.98
C LYS A 540 -1.35 15.18 8.35
N PRO A 541 -1.94 15.01 9.54
CA PRO A 541 -2.54 13.74 9.95
C PRO A 541 -3.91 13.49 9.29
N PHE A 542 -4.34 14.42 8.44
CA PHE A 542 -5.60 14.46 7.72
C PHE A 542 -5.38 15.02 6.30
N PHE A 543 -6.37 14.87 5.44
CA PHE A 543 -6.43 15.53 4.15
C PHE A 543 -7.86 16.01 3.85
N LEU A 544 -8.01 17.30 3.57
CA LEU A 544 -9.33 17.93 3.33
C LEU A 544 -9.64 17.90 1.83
N TRP A 545 -10.27 16.82 1.36
CA TRP A 545 -10.51 16.57 -0.06
C TRP A 545 -11.33 17.67 -0.73
N LYS A 546 -12.50 18.02 -0.15
CA LYS A 546 -13.39 19.04 -0.72
C LYS A 546 -12.79 20.44 -0.74
N LEU A 547 -11.85 20.74 0.16
CA LEU A 547 -11.19 22.05 0.21
C LEU A 547 -10.03 22.13 -0.80
N TYR A 548 -9.08 21.19 -0.71
CA TYR A 548 -7.87 21.26 -1.53
C TYR A 548 -8.13 20.98 -3.02
N PHE A 549 -9.15 20.17 -3.31
CA PHE A 549 -9.62 19.86 -4.66
C PHE A 549 -11.05 20.37 -4.89
N ALA A 550 -11.34 21.59 -4.42
CA ALA A 550 -12.64 22.22 -4.59
C ALA A 550 -13.09 22.29 -6.07
N GLU A 551 -12.14 22.41 -7.01
CA GLU A 551 -12.42 22.38 -8.46
C GLU A 551 -13.05 21.05 -8.93
N ILE A 552 -12.89 19.97 -8.17
CA ILE A 552 -13.44 18.64 -8.45
C ILE A 552 -14.78 18.44 -7.73
N PHE A 553 -14.91 18.94 -6.50
CA PHE A 553 -16.05 18.64 -5.64
C PHE A 553 -17.18 19.68 -5.66
N HIS A 554 -16.94 20.90 -6.14
CA HIS A 554 -17.98 21.95 -6.21
C HIS A 554 -18.51 22.20 -7.63
N GLY A 555 -18.08 21.39 -8.61
CA GLY A 555 -18.60 21.44 -9.98
C GLY A 555 -19.93 20.70 -10.17
N ASN A 556 -20.45 20.73 -11.40
CA ASN A 556 -21.73 20.09 -11.77
C ASN A 556 -21.76 18.56 -11.61
N ASN A 557 -20.59 17.91 -11.60
CA ASN A 557 -20.46 16.47 -11.39
C ASN A 557 -19.38 16.22 -10.32
N PRO A 558 -19.74 16.32 -9.03
CA PRO A 558 -18.76 16.35 -7.95
C PRO A 558 -18.06 14.99 -7.80
N GLY A 559 -16.72 15.03 -7.74
CA GLY A 559 -15.86 13.86 -7.56
C GLY A 559 -15.05 13.46 -8.79
N PHE A 560 -14.11 12.54 -8.60
CA PHE A 560 -13.19 12.08 -9.65
C PHE A 560 -13.85 11.10 -10.62
N ASP A 561 -13.40 11.10 -11.88
CA ASP A 561 -13.82 10.11 -12.88
C ASP A 561 -13.13 8.78 -12.68
N ILE A 562 -11.87 8.81 -12.25
CA ILE A 562 -11.03 7.63 -12.04
C ILE A 562 -10.28 7.75 -10.72
N VAL A 563 -10.38 6.73 -9.88
CA VAL A 563 -9.51 6.54 -8.71
C VAL A 563 -8.64 5.31 -8.96
N ILE A 564 -7.32 5.46 -8.89
CA ILE A 564 -6.37 4.39 -9.25
C ILE A 564 -5.16 4.43 -8.33
N GLY A 565 -4.65 3.27 -7.93
CA GLY A 565 -3.50 3.23 -7.02
C GLY A 565 -3.15 1.85 -6.48
N ASN A 566 -2.10 1.82 -5.67
CA ASN A 566 -1.66 0.67 -4.87
C ASN A 566 -1.66 1.07 -3.37
N PRO A 567 -2.80 0.94 -2.67
CA PRO A 567 -2.88 1.31 -1.25
C PRO A 567 -1.95 0.45 -0.36
N PRO A 568 -1.53 0.95 0.82
CA PRO A 568 -0.55 0.27 1.67
C PRO A 568 -1.04 -1.05 2.29
N TYR A 569 -0.14 -2.04 2.43
CA TYR A 569 -0.47 -3.39 2.94
C TYR A 569 -0.12 -3.53 4.44
N ILE A 570 -0.85 -2.80 5.29
CA ILE A 570 -0.61 -2.75 6.74
C ILE A 570 -1.81 -3.32 7.51
N GLN A 571 -1.57 -4.31 8.37
CA GLN A 571 -2.57 -4.83 9.30
C GLN A 571 -2.84 -3.84 10.43
N LEU A 572 -4.11 -3.46 10.63
CA LEU A 572 -4.53 -2.45 11.60
C LEU A 572 -4.19 -2.82 13.06
N GLN A 573 -4.16 -4.11 13.38
CA GLN A 573 -3.87 -4.63 14.73
C GLN A 573 -2.38 -4.65 15.12
N LYS A 574 -1.46 -4.36 14.19
CA LYS A 574 -0.02 -4.28 14.50
C LYS A 574 0.28 -3.10 15.43
N ASN A 575 1.48 -3.07 16.01
CA ASN A 575 1.97 -2.00 16.90
C ASN A 575 0.98 -1.68 18.04
N GLY A 576 0.44 -2.71 18.70
CA GLY A 576 -0.53 -2.53 19.80
C GLY A 576 -1.93 -2.09 19.35
N GLY A 577 -2.20 -2.01 18.04
CA GLY A 577 -3.48 -1.59 17.49
C GLY A 577 -3.67 -0.07 17.45
N GLU A 578 -2.58 0.70 17.36
CA GLU A 578 -2.60 2.16 17.24
C GLU A 578 -3.46 2.62 16.05
N LEU A 579 -3.17 2.10 14.84
CA LEU A 579 -3.97 2.39 13.64
C LEU A 579 -5.42 1.89 13.77
N ALA A 580 -5.62 0.71 14.35
CA ALA A 580 -6.97 0.22 14.60
C ALA A 580 -7.76 1.16 15.50
N ASN A 581 -7.14 1.76 16.51
CA ASN A 581 -7.79 2.72 17.40
C ASN A 581 -8.03 4.05 16.69
N LEU A 582 -7.08 4.52 15.88
CA LEU A 582 -7.20 5.76 15.09
C LEU A 582 -8.42 5.72 14.16
N TYR A 583 -8.58 4.64 13.39
CA TYR A 583 -9.67 4.52 12.40
C TYR A 583 -10.99 3.98 12.96
N LYS A 584 -11.03 3.67 14.26
CA LYS A 584 -12.23 3.11 14.89
C LYS A 584 -13.42 4.08 14.85
N GLU A 585 -13.14 5.36 14.95
CA GLU A 585 -14.14 6.44 15.04
C GLU A 585 -14.43 7.09 13.68
N SER A 586 -13.70 6.69 12.63
CA SER A 586 -13.85 7.23 11.26
C SER A 586 -15.07 6.71 10.50
N ASN A 587 -15.98 5.96 11.15
CA ASN A 587 -17.26 5.49 10.62
C ASN A 587 -17.24 4.69 9.30
N PHE A 588 -16.10 4.08 8.92
CA PHE A 588 -16.04 3.22 7.74
C PHE A 588 -16.84 1.92 7.92
N GLU A 589 -17.74 1.61 6.98
CA GLU A 589 -18.51 0.37 6.95
C GLU A 589 -17.61 -0.87 6.80
N SER A 590 -16.52 -0.74 6.05
CA SER A 590 -15.52 -1.76 5.79
C SER A 590 -14.59 -2.03 6.99
N TYR A 591 -14.60 -1.18 8.03
CA TYR A 591 -13.66 -1.27 9.15
C TYR A 591 -13.78 -2.59 9.93
N THR A 592 -12.65 -3.27 10.02
CA THR A 592 -12.44 -4.44 10.88
C THR A 592 -11.10 -4.31 11.59
N ARG A 593 -11.08 -4.39 12.94
CA ARG A 593 -9.86 -4.23 13.75
C ARG A 593 -8.70 -5.14 13.32
N THR A 594 -9.01 -6.36 12.88
CA THR A 594 -8.04 -7.36 12.42
C THR A 594 -7.74 -7.30 10.93
N GLY A 595 -8.32 -6.33 10.21
CA GLY A 595 -8.18 -6.16 8.78
C GLY A 595 -6.93 -5.39 8.38
N ASP A 596 -6.74 -5.26 7.07
CA ASP A 596 -5.69 -4.43 6.47
C ASP A 596 -6.21 -3.03 6.13
N ILE A 597 -5.33 -2.03 6.16
CA ILE A 597 -5.67 -0.62 5.93
C ILE A 597 -6.23 -0.36 4.52
N TYR A 598 -5.81 -1.12 3.49
CA TYR A 598 -6.33 -0.96 2.13
C TYR A 598 -7.86 -1.19 2.04
N THR A 599 -8.47 -1.87 3.03
CA THR A 599 -9.93 -2.04 3.09
C THR A 599 -10.64 -0.69 3.23
N LEU A 600 -10.08 0.23 4.01
CA LEU A 600 -10.59 1.58 4.19
C LEU A 600 -10.36 2.43 2.92
N PHE A 601 -9.26 2.18 2.19
CA PHE A 601 -8.99 2.86 0.93
C PHE A 601 -10.03 2.52 -0.15
N TYR A 602 -10.53 1.28 -0.22
CA TYR A 602 -11.61 0.94 -1.16
C TYR A 602 -12.87 1.77 -0.90
N GLU A 603 -13.26 1.91 0.36
CA GLU A 603 -14.44 2.68 0.75
C GLU A 603 -14.23 4.18 0.52
N ASN A 604 -13.10 4.72 0.97
CA ASN A 604 -12.74 6.12 0.74
C ASN A 604 -12.63 6.45 -0.76
N GLY A 605 -11.97 5.60 -1.53
CA GLY A 605 -11.87 5.76 -2.98
C GLY A 605 -13.23 5.79 -3.67
N ASN A 606 -14.18 4.95 -3.24
CA ASN A 606 -15.56 5.02 -3.74
C ASN A 606 -16.25 6.34 -3.38
N ASN A 607 -15.97 6.90 -2.20
CA ASN A 607 -16.51 8.20 -1.78
C ASN A 607 -15.96 9.36 -2.61
N LEU A 608 -14.70 9.27 -3.05
CA LEU A 608 -14.03 10.28 -3.89
C LEU A 608 -14.56 10.30 -5.34
N LEU A 609 -15.14 9.22 -5.83
CA LEU A 609 -15.66 9.13 -7.20
C LEU A 609 -16.93 9.96 -7.42
N ASN A 610 -17.09 10.51 -8.63
CA ASN A 610 -18.38 11.02 -9.08
C ASN A 610 -19.35 9.88 -9.44
N GLY A 611 -20.61 10.21 -9.75
CA GLY A 611 -21.67 9.22 -9.98
C GLY A 611 -21.42 8.23 -11.12
N LYS A 612 -20.57 8.61 -12.11
CA LYS A 612 -20.16 7.76 -13.23
C LYS A 612 -18.70 7.29 -13.13
N GLY A 613 -18.05 7.57 -12.01
CA GLY A 613 -16.66 7.25 -11.79
C GLY A 613 -16.44 5.76 -11.54
N HIS A 614 -15.20 5.33 -11.74
CA HIS A 614 -14.75 3.97 -11.45
C HIS A 614 -13.39 3.97 -10.74
N LEU A 615 -13.17 2.92 -9.97
CA LEU A 615 -11.96 2.73 -9.18
C LEU A 615 -11.25 1.48 -9.63
N VAL A 616 -9.91 1.52 -9.73
CA VAL A 616 -9.07 0.34 -9.95
C VAL A 616 -7.90 0.32 -8.97
N PHE A 617 -7.88 -0.68 -8.09
CA PHE A 617 -6.79 -0.87 -7.12
C PHE A 617 -6.15 -2.23 -7.26
N ILE A 618 -4.85 -2.26 -7.00
CA ILE A 618 -4.12 -3.47 -6.69
C ILE A 618 -3.95 -3.60 -5.17
N THR A 619 -4.35 -4.74 -4.61
CA THR A 619 -4.27 -5.00 -3.16
C THR A 619 -3.92 -6.46 -2.88
N SER A 620 -3.66 -6.85 -1.64
CA SER A 620 -3.55 -8.27 -1.29
C SER A 620 -4.87 -9.02 -1.56
N ASN A 621 -4.84 -10.21 -2.16
CA ASN A 621 -6.06 -10.99 -2.43
C ASN A 621 -6.74 -11.57 -1.17
N LYS A 622 -6.12 -11.45 0.01
CA LYS A 622 -6.59 -12.08 1.26
C LYS A 622 -7.99 -11.64 1.66
N TRP A 623 -8.37 -10.38 1.47
CA TRP A 623 -9.71 -9.88 1.82
C TRP A 623 -10.83 -10.58 1.04
N MET A 624 -10.53 -11.17 -0.12
CA MET A 624 -11.51 -11.91 -0.92
C MET A 624 -12.01 -13.15 -0.19
N ARG A 625 -11.19 -13.77 0.68
CA ARG A 625 -11.51 -15.05 1.35
C ARG A 625 -11.49 -14.97 2.87
N ALA A 626 -10.68 -14.09 3.45
CA ALA A 626 -10.50 -14.01 4.89
C ALA A 626 -11.74 -13.42 5.59
N GLY A 627 -11.97 -13.83 6.84
CA GLY A 627 -13.10 -13.36 7.64
C GLY A 627 -13.09 -11.84 7.88
N TYR A 628 -11.91 -11.22 8.02
CA TYR A 628 -11.83 -9.76 8.18
C TYR A 628 -12.32 -8.98 6.95
N GLY A 629 -12.38 -9.61 5.78
CA GLY A 629 -12.84 -9.00 4.54
C GLY A 629 -14.35 -9.05 4.33
N GLU A 630 -15.13 -9.71 5.21
CA GLU A 630 -16.59 -9.83 5.04
C GLU A 630 -17.28 -8.47 4.92
N LYS A 631 -16.91 -7.51 5.76
CA LYS A 631 -17.47 -6.16 5.72
C LYS A 631 -17.14 -5.42 4.43
N LEU A 632 -15.89 -5.55 3.94
CA LEU A 632 -15.50 -4.96 2.66
C LEU A 632 -16.26 -5.61 1.50
N ARG A 633 -16.37 -6.94 1.45
CA ARG A 633 -17.12 -7.66 0.41
C ARG A 633 -18.59 -7.24 0.40
N LYS A 634 -19.20 -7.11 1.59
CA LYS A 634 -20.55 -6.58 1.75
C LYS A 634 -20.67 -5.16 1.20
N TYR A 635 -19.79 -4.25 1.63
CA TYR A 635 -19.79 -2.87 1.16
C TYR A 635 -19.67 -2.77 -0.38
N LEU A 636 -18.73 -3.51 -0.98
CA LEU A 636 -18.55 -3.53 -2.43
C LEU A 636 -19.78 -4.10 -3.16
N ALA A 637 -20.35 -5.20 -2.68
CA ALA A 637 -21.56 -5.77 -3.27
C ALA A 637 -22.79 -4.84 -3.15
N ASP A 638 -22.87 -4.09 -2.06
CA ASP A 638 -24.02 -3.22 -1.78
C ASP A 638 -23.92 -1.85 -2.44
N ASN A 639 -22.71 -1.30 -2.62
CA ASN A 639 -22.50 0.09 -3.01
C ASN A 639 -21.80 0.27 -4.37
N THR A 640 -21.34 -0.80 -5.03
CA THR A 640 -20.59 -0.69 -6.30
C THR A 640 -21.01 -1.74 -7.33
N THR A 641 -20.50 -1.63 -8.55
CA THR A 641 -20.58 -2.71 -9.57
C THR A 641 -19.18 -3.17 -9.95
N PRO A 642 -18.73 -4.36 -9.50
CA PRO A 642 -17.50 -4.97 -9.99
C PRO A 642 -17.54 -5.19 -11.51
N LYS A 643 -16.46 -4.81 -12.20
CA LYS A 643 -16.29 -4.91 -13.66
C LYS A 643 -15.15 -5.84 -14.05
N LEU A 644 -14.04 -5.81 -13.30
CA LEU A 644 -12.87 -6.65 -13.51
C LEU A 644 -12.32 -7.11 -12.16
N LEU A 645 -12.05 -8.41 -12.01
CA LEU A 645 -11.42 -8.99 -10.83
C LEU A 645 -10.34 -9.99 -11.25
N ILE A 646 -9.08 -9.66 -11.00
CA ILE A 646 -7.95 -10.51 -11.36
C ILE A 646 -7.26 -10.96 -10.08
N ASP A 647 -7.17 -12.26 -9.85
CA ASP A 647 -6.32 -12.85 -8.81
C ASP A 647 -4.95 -13.15 -9.45
N LEU A 648 -3.94 -12.34 -9.14
CA LEU A 648 -2.61 -12.42 -9.75
C LEU A 648 -1.81 -13.63 -9.23
N GLY A 649 -2.21 -14.21 -8.09
CA GLY A 649 -1.50 -15.34 -7.50
C GLY A 649 -0.09 -15.00 -6.97
N PRO A 650 0.72 -16.03 -6.65
CA PRO A 650 2.08 -15.85 -6.14
C PRO A 650 3.08 -15.45 -7.24
N ASP A 651 4.21 -14.86 -6.82
CA ASP A 651 5.40 -14.58 -7.66
C ASP A 651 5.23 -13.57 -8.82
N VAL A 652 4.14 -12.79 -8.89
CA VAL A 652 3.99 -11.70 -9.89
C VAL A 652 4.88 -10.48 -9.57
N PHE A 653 5.27 -10.32 -8.31
CA PHE A 653 6.17 -9.27 -7.86
C PHE A 653 7.48 -9.92 -7.41
N GLU A 654 8.58 -9.71 -8.13
CA GLU A 654 9.90 -10.27 -7.79
C GLU A 654 10.35 -9.94 -6.34
N ALA A 655 9.86 -8.84 -5.78
CA ALA A 655 10.19 -8.36 -4.44
C ALA A 655 9.14 -8.64 -3.35
N ALA A 656 7.90 -9.08 -3.69
CA ALA A 656 6.82 -9.20 -2.72
C ALA A 656 6.38 -10.66 -2.49
N THR A 657 6.42 -11.10 -1.23
CA THR A 657 5.95 -12.42 -0.76
C THR A 657 4.42 -12.49 -0.57
N VAL A 658 3.68 -11.53 -1.12
CA VAL A 658 2.24 -11.34 -0.85
C VAL A 658 1.46 -11.49 -2.15
N ASP A 659 0.54 -12.46 -2.17
CA ASP A 659 -0.40 -12.64 -3.27
C ASP A 659 -1.32 -11.41 -3.39
N THR A 660 -1.54 -10.95 -4.63
CA THR A 660 -2.26 -9.72 -4.94
C THR A 660 -3.44 -9.97 -5.88
N ASN A 661 -4.36 -9.01 -5.91
CA ASN A 661 -5.48 -8.95 -6.85
C ASN A 661 -5.57 -7.55 -7.45
N ILE A 662 -6.16 -7.44 -8.63
CA ILE A 662 -6.63 -6.19 -9.23
C ILE A 662 -8.16 -6.22 -9.23
N LEU A 663 -8.78 -5.19 -8.64
CA LEU A 663 -10.22 -5.00 -8.69
C LEU A 663 -10.55 -3.66 -9.34
N LEU A 664 -11.33 -3.70 -10.42
CA LEU A 664 -11.98 -2.54 -11.04
C LEU A 664 -13.49 -2.59 -10.79
N PHE A 665 -14.07 -1.51 -10.27
CA PHE A 665 -15.51 -1.36 -10.11
C PHE A 665 -15.99 0.05 -10.48
N SER A 666 -17.25 0.18 -10.87
CA SER A 666 -17.92 1.48 -11.02
C SER A 666 -18.72 1.84 -9.77
N LYS A 667 -18.79 3.13 -9.41
CA LYS A 667 -19.61 3.62 -8.30
C LYS A 667 -21.10 3.38 -8.52
N GLN A 668 -21.56 3.56 -9.77
CA GLN A 668 -22.95 3.31 -10.12
C GLN A 668 -23.28 1.82 -9.93
N LYS A 669 -24.35 1.55 -9.16
CA LYS A 669 -24.87 0.19 -8.96
C LYS A 669 -25.72 -0.25 -10.14
N THR A 670 -25.35 -1.37 -10.74
CA THR A 670 -26.01 -2.03 -11.87
C THR A 670 -25.89 -3.55 -11.69
N ASN A 671 -26.54 -4.33 -12.55
CA ASN A 671 -26.32 -5.78 -12.55
C ASN A 671 -24.84 -6.07 -12.86
N ALA A 672 -24.20 -6.81 -11.97
CA ALA A 672 -22.79 -7.13 -12.13
C ALA A 672 -22.60 -8.04 -13.35
N ASN A 673 -21.68 -7.64 -14.22
CA ASN A 673 -21.13 -8.43 -15.32
C ASN A 673 -19.61 -8.29 -15.22
N CYS A 674 -19.02 -8.94 -14.22
CA CYS A 674 -17.62 -8.78 -13.89
C CYS A 674 -16.78 -9.81 -14.64
N LYS A 675 -15.81 -9.34 -15.42
CA LYS A 675 -14.78 -10.20 -16.00
C LYS A 675 -13.82 -10.65 -14.89
N ALA A 676 -13.64 -11.94 -14.68
CA ALA A 676 -12.78 -12.47 -13.62
C ALA A 676 -11.73 -13.43 -14.16
N CYS A 677 -10.50 -13.38 -13.65
CA CYS A 677 -9.41 -14.28 -14.06
C CYS A 677 -8.51 -14.60 -12.87
N ALA A 678 -8.12 -15.86 -12.69
CA ALA A 678 -7.13 -16.27 -11.71
C ALA A 678 -5.89 -16.81 -12.43
N ILE A 679 -4.74 -16.21 -12.17
CA ILE A 679 -3.46 -16.63 -12.75
C ILE A 679 -2.92 -17.79 -11.92
N LYS A 680 -2.97 -19.00 -12.49
CA LYS A 680 -2.59 -20.25 -11.80
C LYS A 680 -1.15 -20.70 -12.09
N GLU A 681 -0.50 -20.15 -13.13
CA GLU A 681 0.84 -20.53 -13.60
C GLU A 681 1.69 -19.29 -13.85
N LYS A 682 3.04 -19.41 -13.80
CA LYS A 682 3.93 -18.34 -14.28
C LYS A 682 3.60 -18.09 -15.75
N LEU A 683 3.25 -16.84 -16.09
CA LEU A 683 3.08 -16.41 -17.47
C LEU A 683 4.26 -16.94 -18.30
N ASN A 684 3.99 -17.89 -19.21
CA ASN A 684 4.98 -18.74 -19.88
C ASN A 684 6.17 -17.93 -20.43
N ASN A 685 7.27 -17.83 -19.67
CA ASN A 685 8.56 -17.23 -20.03
C ASN A 685 8.48 -16.09 -21.07
N GLY A 686 7.63 -15.08 -20.83
CA GLY A 686 7.55 -13.86 -21.65
C GLY A 686 6.91 -14.00 -23.05
N LYS A 687 6.29 -15.13 -23.42
CA LYS A 687 5.66 -15.31 -24.75
C LYS A 687 4.23 -14.78 -24.88
N THR A 688 3.56 -14.48 -23.78
CA THR A 688 2.16 -14.01 -23.77
C THR A 688 2.03 -12.90 -22.75
N THR A 689 1.48 -11.77 -23.16
CA THR A 689 1.27 -10.61 -22.29
C THR A 689 0.17 -10.90 -21.25
N LEU A 690 0.19 -10.21 -20.11
CA LEU A 690 -0.88 -10.29 -19.11
C LEU A 690 -2.27 -10.03 -19.72
N ALA A 691 -2.36 -9.06 -20.64
CA ALA A 691 -3.61 -8.70 -21.31
C ALA A 691 -4.17 -9.85 -22.17
N GLU A 692 -3.30 -10.53 -22.92
CA GLU A 692 -3.68 -11.69 -23.75
C GLU A 692 -4.14 -12.86 -22.89
N TYR A 693 -3.39 -13.16 -21.80
CA TYR A 693 -3.77 -14.23 -20.88
C TYR A 693 -5.15 -14.00 -20.28
N ILE A 694 -5.42 -12.78 -19.79
CA ILE A 694 -6.72 -12.41 -19.22
C ILE A 694 -7.82 -12.46 -20.29
N LYS A 695 -7.52 -12.11 -21.54
CA LYS A 695 -8.50 -12.18 -22.63
C LYS A 695 -8.91 -13.62 -22.93
N GLN A 696 -7.98 -14.58 -22.83
CA GLN A 696 -8.22 -15.99 -23.12
C GLN A 696 -8.82 -16.78 -21.95
N ASN A 697 -8.47 -16.43 -20.71
CA ASN A 697 -8.78 -17.25 -19.52
C ASN A 697 -9.84 -16.63 -18.59
N SER A 698 -10.42 -15.49 -18.97
CA SER A 698 -11.45 -14.85 -18.15
C SER A 698 -12.80 -15.54 -18.20
N LEU A 699 -13.51 -15.51 -17.09
CA LEU A 699 -14.91 -15.92 -16.94
C LEU A 699 -15.78 -14.74 -16.49
N MET A 700 -17.10 -14.85 -16.65
CA MET A 700 -18.05 -13.82 -16.24
C MET A 700 -18.67 -14.16 -14.89
N LEU A 701 -18.52 -13.27 -13.90
CA LEU A 701 -19.15 -13.34 -12.59
C LEU A 701 -20.29 -12.33 -12.49
N ASN A 702 -21.48 -12.82 -12.14
CA ASN A 702 -22.71 -12.02 -12.13
C ASN A 702 -23.28 -11.75 -10.73
N SER A 703 -22.70 -12.38 -9.68
CA SER A 703 -23.19 -12.26 -8.31
C SER A 703 -22.03 -12.06 -7.36
N PHE A 704 -22.15 -11.03 -6.52
CA PHE A 704 -21.21 -10.69 -5.46
C PHE A 704 -22.00 -10.53 -4.16
N THR A 705 -21.52 -11.17 -3.10
CA THR A 705 -22.14 -11.12 -1.77
C THR A 705 -21.08 -10.83 -0.71
N LYS A 706 -21.47 -10.84 0.57
CA LYS A 706 -20.53 -10.78 1.70
C LYS A 706 -19.65 -12.04 1.85
N ASP A 707 -20.03 -13.14 1.20
CA ASP A 707 -19.32 -14.41 1.25
C ASP A 707 -18.00 -14.33 0.46
N ALA A 708 -17.17 -15.36 0.53
CA ALA A 708 -15.86 -15.35 -0.11
C ALA A 708 -15.97 -15.19 -1.63
N TRP A 709 -15.19 -14.27 -2.21
CA TRP A 709 -15.10 -14.08 -3.66
C TRP A 709 -14.02 -15.01 -4.20
N ILE A 710 -14.44 -16.00 -4.98
CA ILE A 710 -13.56 -17.04 -5.53
C ILE A 710 -13.81 -17.12 -7.03
N ILE A 711 -12.72 -17.14 -7.80
CA ILE A 711 -12.75 -17.25 -9.25
C ILE A 711 -12.65 -18.74 -9.59
N LEU A 712 -13.76 -19.34 -10.02
CA LEU A 712 -13.88 -20.76 -10.34
C LEU A 712 -14.19 -20.96 -11.81
N SER A 713 -13.51 -21.91 -12.44
CA SER A 713 -13.89 -22.39 -13.77
C SER A 713 -15.29 -23.04 -13.76
N PRO A 714 -15.97 -23.19 -14.91
CA PRO A 714 -17.30 -23.80 -14.95
C PRO A 714 -17.37 -25.20 -14.30
N ILE A 715 -16.32 -26.02 -14.47
CA ILE A 715 -16.23 -27.35 -13.84
C ILE A 715 -16.01 -27.26 -12.32
N GLU A 716 -15.15 -26.35 -11.86
CA GLU A 716 -14.93 -26.08 -10.44
C GLU A 716 -16.22 -25.57 -9.77
N GLN A 717 -16.96 -24.70 -10.44
CA GLN A 717 -18.24 -24.18 -9.97
C GLN A 717 -19.30 -25.29 -9.89
N SER A 718 -19.42 -26.13 -10.93
CA SER A 718 -20.33 -27.29 -10.90
C SER A 718 -20.03 -28.23 -9.73
N ILE A 719 -18.76 -28.55 -9.50
CA ILE A 719 -18.33 -29.38 -8.36
C ILE A 719 -18.70 -28.71 -7.03
N LYS A 720 -18.41 -27.41 -6.87
CA LYS A 720 -18.75 -26.66 -5.64
C LYS A 720 -20.25 -26.65 -5.37
N GLU A 721 -21.07 -26.38 -6.38
CA GLU A 721 -22.53 -26.35 -6.26
C GLU A 721 -23.09 -27.73 -5.85
N LYS A 722 -22.54 -28.82 -6.41
CA LYS A 722 -22.92 -30.19 -6.02
C LYS A 722 -22.53 -30.51 -4.58
N ILE A 723 -21.36 -30.07 -4.14
CA ILE A 723 -20.95 -30.19 -2.72
C ILE A 723 -21.91 -29.41 -1.84
N GLU A 724 -22.16 -28.13 -2.14
CA GLU A 724 -22.99 -27.22 -1.34
C GLU A 724 -24.48 -27.60 -1.29
N LYS A 725 -24.97 -28.31 -2.31
CA LYS A 725 -26.35 -28.78 -2.38
C LYS A 725 -26.62 -30.04 -1.54
N VAL A 726 -25.58 -30.78 -1.13
CA VAL A 726 -25.73 -32.11 -0.53
C VAL A 726 -25.08 -32.16 0.86
N GLY A 727 -25.84 -32.59 1.86
CA GLY A 727 -25.33 -32.86 3.20
C GLY A 727 -25.55 -31.73 4.20
N THR A 728 -24.85 -31.81 5.32
CA THR A 728 -24.96 -30.87 6.45
C THR A 728 -23.56 -30.35 6.78
N PRO A 729 -23.35 -29.03 6.95
CA PRO A 729 -22.02 -28.47 7.25
C PRO A 729 -21.36 -29.18 8.44
N LEU A 730 -20.06 -29.47 8.35
CA LEU A 730 -19.33 -30.23 9.36
C LEU A 730 -19.48 -29.67 10.79
N LYS A 731 -19.59 -28.35 10.95
CA LYS A 731 -19.83 -27.70 12.26
C LYS A 731 -21.12 -28.16 12.95
N ASP A 732 -22.10 -28.64 12.19
CA ASP A 732 -23.43 -29.04 12.67
C ASP A 732 -23.53 -30.57 12.91
N TRP A 733 -22.41 -31.32 12.85
CA TRP A 733 -22.36 -32.78 13.01
C TRP A 733 -22.20 -33.30 14.45
N ASP A 734 -22.37 -32.43 15.45
CA ASP A 734 -22.10 -32.73 16.86
C ASP A 734 -20.67 -33.25 17.09
N ILE A 735 -19.68 -32.47 16.65
CA ILE A 735 -18.27 -32.77 16.83
C ILE A 735 -17.54 -31.61 17.51
N LYS A 736 -16.42 -31.92 18.17
CA LYS A 736 -15.51 -30.94 18.76
C LYS A 736 -14.14 -31.06 18.10
N ILE A 737 -13.57 -29.92 17.71
CA ILE A 737 -12.23 -29.86 17.12
C ILE A 737 -11.30 -29.07 18.03
N ASN A 738 -10.32 -29.74 18.64
CA ASN A 738 -9.46 -29.16 19.66
C ASN A 738 -7.97 -29.15 19.24
N ARG A 739 -7.17 -28.22 19.79
CA ARG A 739 -5.71 -28.14 19.56
C ARG A 739 -4.98 -29.29 20.24
N GLY A 740 -3.92 -29.81 19.60
CA GLY A 740 -2.93 -30.62 20.30
C GLY A 740 -2.24 -29.89 21.45
N ILE A 741 -1.41 -30.61 22.20
CA ILE A 741 -0.71 -30.13 23.38
C ILE A 741 0.40 -29.16 22.98
N LEU A 742 0.36 -27.94 23.54
CA LEU A 742 1.46 -26.98 23.48
C LEU A 742 2.30 -27.13 24.74
N THR A 743 3.54 -27.58 24.56
CA THR A 743 4.47 -27.78 25.68
C THR A 743 5.24 -26.53 26.05
N GLY A 744 5.45 -25.58 25.13
CA GLY A 744 6.34 -24.43 25.32
C GLY A 744 7.82 -24.76 25.56
N LEU A 745 8.19 -26.03 25.72
CA LEU A 745 9.57 -26.53 25.84
C LEU A 745 9.62 -28.03 25.50
N ASN A 746 9.63 -28.35 24.20
CA ASN A 746 9.55 -29.74 23.72
C ASN A 746 10.66 -30.65 24.29
N GLU A 747 11.88 -30.14 24.48
CA GLU A 747 13.03 -30.91 24.99
C GLU A 747 12.84 -31.45 26.43
N ALA A 748 12.02 -30.78 27.26
CA ALA A 748 11.77 -31.21 28.62
C ALA A 748 10.64 -32.25 28.69
N PHE A 749 9.54 -32.00 27.96
CA PHE A 749 8.30 -32.78 28.09
C PHE A 749 8.16 -33.92 27.07
N ILE A 750 8.92 -33.91 25.97
CA ILE A 750 8.90 -34.96 24.96
C ILE A 750 10.18 -35.78 25.06
N ILE A 751 10.03 -37.05 25.42
CA ILE A 751 11.13 -37.98 25.67
C ILE A 751 11.07 -39.16 24.70
N SER A 752 12.22 -39.81 24.46
CA SER A 752 12.27 -41.06 23.70
C SER A 752 11.81 -42.26 24.53
N GLY A 753 11.44 -43.37 23.91
CA GLY A 753 11.09 -44.61 24.62
C GLY A 753 12.23 -45.14 25.50
N LYS A 754 13.49 -44.93 25.08
CA LYS A 754 14.67 -45.19 25.92
C LYS A 754 14.63 -44.39 27.23
N LYS A 755 14.37 -43.08 27.14
CA LYS A 755 14.32 -42.21 28.32
C LYS A 755 13.09 -42.47 29.18
N ARG A 756 11.94 -42.81 28.59
CA ARG A 756 10.76 -43.31 29.32
C ARG A 756 11.13 -44.54 30.16
N THR A 757 11.81 -45.50 29.55
CA THR A 757 12.24 -46.72 30.24
C THR A 757 13.17 -46.39 31.40
N GLU A 758 14.14 -45.49 31.21
CA GLU A 758 15.03 -45.00 32.27
C GLU A 758 14.26 -44.38 33.45
N ILE A 759 13.33 -43.45 33.19
CA ILE A 759 12.50 -42.80 34.22
C ILE A 759 11.69 -43.84 35.02
N LEU A 760 11.09 -44.83 34.33
CA LEU A 760 10.32 -45.89 34.99
C LEU A 760 11.19 -46.84 35.84
N HIS A 761 12.47 -47.03 35.49
CA HIS A 761 13.41 -47.81 36.30
C HIS A 761 13.90 -47.04 37.53
N ASN A 762 13.98 -45.70 37.45
CA ASN A 762 14.40 -44.84 38.55
C ASN A 762 13.28 -44.57 39.58
N CYS A 763 12.04 -45.03 39.32
CA CYS A 763 10.94 -44.94 40.28
C CYS A 763 11.26 -45.76 41.55
N LYS A 764 11.06 -45.16 42.73
CA LYS A 764 11.47 -45.75 44.03
C LYS A 764 10.51 -46.82 44.54
N THR A 765 9.24 -46.75 44.12
CA THR A 765 8.19 -47.69 44.57
C THR A 765 7.39 -48.22 43.37
N ALA A 766 6.76 -49.38 43.55
CA ALA A 766 5.86 -49.95 42.54
C ALA A 766 4.66 -49.02 42.26
N ASP A 767 4.14 -48.35 43.31
CA ASP A 767 3.05 -47.40 43.18
C ASP A 767 3.46 -46.16 42.39
N GLU A 768 4.66 -45.60 42.66
CA GLU A 768 5.23 -44.50 41.86
C GLU A 768 5.39 -44.90 40.40
N ARG A 769 5.92 -46.10 40.14
CA ARG A 769 6.12 -46.60 38.79
C ARG A 769 4.80 -46.72 38.03
N LYS A 770 3.74 -47.23 38.68
CA LYS A 770 2.42 -47.36 38.08
C LYS A 770 1.82 -46.00 37.71
N ARG A 771 1.79 -45.03 38.65
CA ARG A 771 1.27 -43.68 38.36
C ARG A 771 2.12 -42.93 37.32
N THR A 772 3.44 -43.14 37.31
CA THR A 772 4.35 -42.53 36.32
C THR A 772 4.13 -43.10 34.93
N ASP A 773 3.90 -44.41 34.83
CA ASP A 773 3.57 -45.04 33.55
C ASP A 773 2.24 -44.52 32.98
N GLU A 774 1.24 -44.29 33.85
CA GLU A 774 -0.04 -43.68 33.47
C GLU A 774 0.10 -42.18 33.08
N LEU A 775 1.12 -41.48 33.60
CA LEU A 775 1.40 -40.07 33.29
C LEU A 775 2.06 -39.90 31.92
N ILE A 776 2.91 -40.85 31.51
CA ILE A 776 3.70 -40.76 30.29
C ILE A 776 2.93 -41.39 29.12
N ARG A 777 2.54 -40.58 28.12
CA ARG A 777 1.66 -41.01 27.02
C ARG A 777 2.33 -40.91 25.64
N PRO A 778 2.05 -41.81 24.69
CA PRO A 778 2.53 -41.69 23.32
C PRO A 778 2.14 -40.34 22.69
N ILE A 779 3.06 -39.65 22.02
CA ILE A 779 2.78 -38.38 21.35
C ILE A 779 3.18 -38.38 19.87
N LEU A 780 2.29 -37.86 19.03
CA LEU A 780 2.49 -37.68 17.60
C LEU A 780 2.84 -36.22 17.27
N ARG A 781 3.84 -36.02 16.41
CA ARG A 781 4.10 -34.74 15.74
C ARG A 781 3.31 -34.70 14.43
N GLY A 782 3.15 -33.52 13.84
CA GLY A 782 2.45 -33.38 12.56
C GLY A 782 2.95 -34.36 11.48
N ARG A 783 4.26 -34.49 11.32
CA ARG A 783 4.89 -35.40 10.35
C ARG A 783 4.62 -36.90 10.59
N ASP A 784 4.28 -37.27 11.82
CA ASP A 784 4.01 -38.65 12.22
C ASP A 784 2.57 -39.06 11.84
N ILE A 785 1.72 -38.11 11.43
CA ILE A 785 0.32 -38.34 11.02
C ILE A 785 0.23 -38.43 9.50
N LYS A 786 -0.15 -39.59 8.96
CA LYS A 786 -0.30 -39.86 7.52
C LYS A 786 -1.77 -40.08 7.15
N ARG A 787 -2.04 -40.26 5.84
CA ARG A 787 -3.37 -40.66 5.34
C ARG A 787 -3.71 -42.02 5.94
N TYR A 788 -4.78 -42.07 6.73
CA TYR A 788 -5.20 -43.23 7.53
C TYR A 788 -4.21 -43.67 8.61
N LYS A 789 -2.89 -43.64 8.42
CA LYS A 789 -1.92 -44.25 9.33
C LYS A 789 -1.27 -43.27 10.32
N ALA A 790 -1.00 -43.72 11.54
CA ALA A 790 -0.06 -43.07 12.46
C ALA A 790 1.31 -43.78 12.44
N GLU A 791 2.39 -43.03 12.21
CA GLU A 791 3.77 -43.52 12.24
C GLU A 791 4.41 -43.15 13.57
N PHE A 792 4.19 -43.98 14.59
CA PHE A 792 4.69 -43.71 15.92
C PHE A 792 6.22 -43.73 15.98
N ALA A 793 6.83 -42.59 16.28
CA ALA A 793 8.27 -42.39 16.28
C ALA A 793 8.95 -42.73 17.63
N ASP A 794 8.31 -43.53 18.48
CA ASP A 794 8.75 -43.83 19.84
C ASP A 794 9.01 -42.57 20.71
N LEU A 795 8.09 -41.61 20.60
CA LEU A 795 8.10 -40.36 21.37
C LEU A 795 6.97 -40.33 22.38
N TRP A 796 7.28 -39.84 23.57
CA TRP A 796 6.39 -39.89 24.71
C TRP A 796 6.29 -38.52 25.39
N LEU A 797 5.08 -38.12 25.74
CA LEU A 797 4.78 -36.90 26.49
C LEU A 797 4.73 -37.21 27.98
N ILE A 798 5.49 -36.45 28.77
CA ILE A 798 5.28 -36.35 30.22
C ILE A 798 4.10 -35.38 30.44
N ASN A 799 2.89 -35.91 30.67
CA ASN A 799 1.67 -35.11 30.72
C ASN A 799 1.41 -34.53 32.13
N THR A 800 2.27 -33.63 32.61
CA THR A 800 2.08 -32.90 33.88
C THR A 800 0.94 -31.86 33.79
N HIS A 801 -0.30 -32.32 33.58
CA HIS A 801 -1.45 -31.47 33.32
C HIS A 801 -1.81 -30.57 34.52
N ASN A 802 -2.37 -29.40 34.23
CA ASN A 802 -2.75 -28.41 35.25
C ASN A 802 -4.17 -28.58 35.81
N GLY A 803 -4.61 -29.84 35.92
CA GLY A 803 -5.98 -30.19 36.28
C GLY A 803 -7.01 -29.93 35.16
N TYR A 804 -8.13 -30.63 35.23
CA TYR A 804 -9.22 -30.52 34.26
C TYR A 804 -10.51 -31.14 34.84
N THR A 805 -11.62 -31.06 34.11
CA THR A 805 -12.88 -31.72 34.49
C THR A 805 -13.12 -32.92 33.59
N ASP A 806 -13.36 -34.08 34.17
CA ASP A 806 -13.67 -35.30 33.42
C ASP A 806 -15.11 -35.31 32.89
N GLU A 807 -15.49 -36.34 32.12
CA GLU A 807 -16.84 -36.45 31.54
C GLU A 807 -17.96 -36.53 32.59
N ALA A 808 -17.66 -37.06 33.79
CA ALA A 808 -18.62 -37.16 34.89
C ALA A 808 -18.78 -35.82 35.66
N GLY A 809 -18.08 -34.76 35.23
CA GLY A 809 -18.09 -33.46 35.91
C GLY A 809 -17.19 -33.42 37.15
N LYS A 810 -16.38 -34.46 37.39
CA LYS A 810 -15.45 -34.51 38.51
C LYS A 810 -14.17 -33.75 38.16
N LYS A 811 -13.75 -32.88 39.08
CA LYS A 811 -12.51 -32.11 38.94
C LYS A 811 -11.31 -32.99 39.24
N ILE A 812 -10.49 -33.24 38.22
CA ILE A 812 -9.18 -33.85 38.34
C ILE A 812 -8.20 -32.75 38.76
N LYS A 813 -7.51 -32.97 39.89
CA LYS A 813 -6.49 -32.05 40.39
C LYS A 813 -5.30 -31.98 39.44
N ARG A 814 -4.54 -30.89 39.49
CA ARG A 814 -3.27 -30.81 38.79
C ARG A 814 -2.31 -31.90 39.29
N ILE A 815 -1.36 -32.25 38.44
CA ILE A 815 -0.26 -33.13 38.83
C ILE A 815 0.65 -32.38 39.80
N GLU A 816 0.74 -32.88 41.03
CA GLU A 816 1.70 -32.44 42.03
C GLU A 816 3.03 -33.16 41.77
N ILE A 817 4.03 -32.44 41.27
CA ILE A 817 5.27 -33.05 40.77
C ILE A 817 6.08 -33.78 41.87
N ASP A 818 5.90 -33.39 43.13
CA ASP A 818 6.54 -34.03 44.28
C ASP A 818 6.04 -35.46 44.52
N ASP A 819 4.85 -35.81 44.00
CA ASP A 819 4.38 -37.19 43.95
C ASP A 819 5.13 -38.00 42.87
N TYR A 820 5.93 -37.40 42.00
CA TYR A 820 6.64 -38.11 40.93
C TYR A 820 8.15 -37.86 40.99
N PRO A 821 8.87 -38.33 42.04
CA PRO A 821 10.30 -38.09 42.21
C PRO A 821 11.16 -38.35 40.97
N ALA A 822 10.96 -39.48 40.27
CA ALA A 822 11.75 -39.81 39.07
C ALA A 822 11.48 -38.85 37.88
N VAL A 823 10.24 -38.37 37.74
CA VAL A 823 9.88 -37.38 36.70
C VAL A 823 10.40 -36.00 37.07
N LYS A 824 10.31 -35.64 38.36
CA LYS A 824 10.84 -34.39 38.90
C LYS A 824 12.33 -34.27 38.64
N GLU A 825 13.10 -35.31 38.96
CA GLU A 825 14.55 -35.36 38.71
C GLU A 825 14.88 -35.13 37.23
N HIS A 826 14.08 -35.69 36.30
CA HIS A 826 14.25 -35.42 34.87
C HIS A 826 13.97 -33.94 34.53
N LEU A 827 12.85 -33.38 35.00
CA LEU A 827 12.45 -32.00 34.70
C LEU A 827 13.34 -30.95 35.39
N ASP A 828 13.94 -31.27 36.54
CA ASP A 828 14.87 -30.40 37.26
C ASP A 828 16.09 -30.03 36.41
N ASN A 829 16.53 -30.91 35.52
CA ASN A 829 17.59 -30.61 34.54
C ASN A 829 17.24 -29.48 33.57
N TYR A 830 15.95 -29.13 33.46
CA TYR A 830 15.44 -28.06 32.61
C TYR A 830 14.86 -26.90 33.41
N PHE A 831 14.98 -26.88 34.74
CA PHE A 831 14.27 -25.94 35.62
C PHE A 831 14.49 -24.47 35.25
N GLU A 832 15.74 -24.07 34.97
CA GLU A 832 16.05 -22.68 34.57
C GLU A 832 15.34 -22.24 33.28
N LYS A 833 15.10 -23.17 32.35
CA LYS A 833 14.36 -22.92 31.12
C LYS A 833 12.85 -22.98 31.36
N LEU A 834 12.39 -23.88 32.24
CA LEU A 834 10.97 -24.02 32.59
C LEU A 834 10.40 -22.75 33.23
N VAL A 835 11.15 -22.09 34.13
CA VAL A 835 10.71 -20.85 34.79
C VAL A 835 10.56 -19.68 33.83
N LYS A 836 11.31 -19.68 32.71
CA LYS A 836 11.27 -18.63 31.68
C LYS A 836 10.18 -18.86 30.61
N ARG A 837 9.38 -19.92 30.73
CA ARG A 837 8.37 -20.29 29.74
C ARG A 837 7.09 -19.47 29.90
N ASP A 838 6.66 -18.82 28.83
CA ASP A 838 5.42 -18.03 28.81
C ASP A 838 4.15 -18.88 29.02
N ASP A 839 4.12 -20.09 28.44
CA ASP A 839 2.98 -21.03 28.46
C ASP A 839 3.09 -22.09 29.59
N GLN A 840 3.07 -21.67 30.85
CA GLN A 840 3.11 -22.57 32.03
C GLN A 840 1.74 -22.74 32.72
N GLY A 841 1.62 -23.79 33.55
CA GLY A 841 0.47 -24.00 34.44
C GLY A 841 0.65 -23.31 35.79
N ASP A 842 0.07 -23.88 36.84
CA ASP A 842 0.17 -23.36 38.22
C ASP A 842 1.62 -23.40 38.75
N THR A 843 2.45 -24.30 38.21
CA THR A 843 3.88 -24.38 38.51
C THR A 843 4.69 -24.45 37.21
N PRO A 844 6.00 -24.13 37.24
CA PRO A 844 6.89 -24.28 36.07
C PRO A 844 6.93 -25.70 35.50
N TYR A 845 6.66 -26.73 36.32
CA TYR A 845 6.62 -28.13 35.91
C TYR A 845 5.32 -28.52 35.20
N ASN A 846 4.24 -27.76 35.38
CA ASN A 846 2.95 -28.08 34.78
C ASN A 846 2.85 -27.53 33.36
N LEU A 847 2.21 -28.29 32.48
CA LEU A 847 1.76 -27.79 31.18
C LEU A 847 0.68 -26.73 31.38
N ARG A 848 0.50 -25.82 30.40
CA ARG A 848 -0.61 -24.85 30.43
C ARG A 848 -1.97 -25.52 30.62
N SER A 849 -2.92 -24.77 31.20
CA SER A 849 -4.30 -25.26 31.37
C SER A 849 -4.93 -25.68 30.04
N CYS A 850 -5.60 -26.83 30.05
CA CYS A 850 -6.26 -27.45 28.90
C CYS A 850 -7.65 -27.94 29.31
N ALA A 851 -8.69 -27.17 28.97
CA ALA A 851 -10.07 -27.46 29.37
C ALA A 851 -10.63 -28.75 28.76
N TYR A 852 -10.08 -29.21 27.65
CA TYR A 852 -10.52 -30.38 26.89
C TYR A 852 -9.55 -31.56 27.02
N MET A 853 -8.74 -31.63 28.09
CA MET A 853 -7.78 -32.72 28.30
C MET A 853 -8.43 -34.11 28.20
N GLU A 854 -9.66 -34.24 28.69
CA GLU A 854 -10.43 -35.49 28.64
C GLU A 854 -10.69 -35.98 27.20
N ASP A 855 -10.77 -35.07 26.22
CA ASP A 855 -11.02 -35.45 24.82
C ASP A 855 -9.84 -36.24 24.20
N PHE A 856 -8.63 -36.15 24.78
CA PHE A 856 -7.50 -37.00 24.36
C PHE A 856 -7.68 -38.47 24.77
N PHE A 857 -8.52 -38.75 25.76
CA PHE A 857 -8.79 -40.11 26.25
C PHE A 857 -10.02 -40.74 25.58
N LYS A 858 -10.60 -40.10 24.57
CA LYS A 858 -11.74 -40.58 23.80
C LYS A 858 -11.29 -41.15 22.44
N PRO A 859 -12.11 -42.00 21.80
CA PRO A 859 -11.92 -42.29 20.40
C PRO A 859 -11.94 -40.97 19.61
N LYS A 860 -10.94 -40.77 18.76
CA LYS A 860 -10.71 -39.47 18.13
C LYS A 860 -10.04 -39.58 16.78
N ILE A 861 -10.28 -38.61 15.91
CA ILE A 861 -9.50 -38.44 14.68
C ILE A 861 -8.41 -37.41 14.96
N ILE A 862 -7.16 -37.72 14.60
CA ILE A 862 -6.01 -36.83 14.72
C ILE A 862 -5.59 -36.39 13.32
N TYR A 863 -5.34 -35.09 13.13
CA TYR A 863 -4.88 -34.57 11.84
C TYR A 863 -3.89 -33.41 12.00
N GLN A 864 -3.01 -33.22 11.03
CA GLN A 864 -2.05 -32.12 10.99
C GLN A 864 -2.56 -30.94 10.14
N GLU A 865 -2.25 -29.71 10.55
CA GLU A 865 -2.73 -28.52 9.83
C GLU A 865 -1.99 -28.27 8.51
N MET A 866 -0.72 -28.63 8.36
CA MET A 866 0.09 -28.31 7.18
C MET A 866 0.34 -29.57 6.36
N VAL A 867 -0.25 -29.67 5.17
CA VAL A 867 -0.27 -30.92 4.39
C VAL A 867 -0.17 -30.68 2.89
N GLN A 868 0.29 -31.71 2.17
CA GLN A 868 0.21 -31.82 0.70
C GLN A 868 -0.80 -32.86 0.23
N LYS A 869 -1.35 -33.66 1.16
CA LYS A 869 -2.36 -34.69 0.93
C LYS A 869 -3.20 -34.88 2.19
N PRO A 870 -4.37 -35.55 2.16
CA PRO A 870 -5.14 -35.82 3.37
C PRO A 870 -4.31 -36.62 4.38
N CYS A 871 -4.29 -36.16 5.63
CA CYS A 871 -3.54 -36.79 6.73
C CYS A 871 -4.41 -36.84 7.98
N PHE A 872 -5.48 -37.65 7.94
CA PHE A 872 -6.34 -37.92 9.09
C PHE A 872 -6.18 -39.38 9.50
N VAL A 873 -6.01 -39.63 10.81
CA VAL A 873 -5.94 -40.97 11.41
C VAL A 873 -6.97 -41.10 12.52
N TYR A 874 -7.67 -42.22 12.56
CA TYR A 874 -8.54 -42.57 13.67
C TYR A 874 -7.77 -43.33 14.76
N ASP A 875 -7.76 -42.80 15.98
CA ASP A 875 -7.19 -43.43 17.17
C ASP A 875 -8.30 -44.10 17.98
N GLU A 876 -8.51 -45.40 17.73
CA GLU A 876 -9.41 -46.25 18.51
C GLU A 876 -8.81 -46.63 19.87
N SER A 877 -7.48 -46.67 19.96
CA SER A 877 -6.75 -47.10 21.17
C SER A 877 -6.84 -46.10 22.33
N LYS A 878 -7.26 -44.86 22.04
CA LYS A 878 -7.36 -43.73 22.98
C LYS A 878 -6.01 -43.32 23.60
N ASN A 879 -4.90 -43.80 23.05
CA ASN A 879 -3.58 -43.64 23.66
C ASN A 879 -2.79 -42.48 23.10
N TYR A 880 -3.07 -42.04 21.87
CA TYR A 880 -2.22 -41.03 21.23
C TYR A 880 -2.59 -39.61 21.65
N PHE A 881 -1.57 -38.87 22.10
CA PHE A 881 -1.59 -37.42 22.17
C PHE A 881 -0.98 -36.86 20.88
N CYS A 882 -1.19 -35.57 20.61
CA CYS A 882 -0.55 -34.89 19.49
C CYS A 882 -0.06 -33.50 19.91
N LEU A 883 0.98 -33.01 19.25
CA LEU A 883 1.47 -31.65 19.46
C LEU A 883 0.53 -30.60 18.86
N ASP A 884 0.75 -29.37 19.25
CA ASP A 884 0.01 -28.18 18.84
C ASP A 884 0.03 -27.88 17.33
N THR A 885 0.90 -28.56 16.58
CA THR A 885 0.94 -28.61 15.11
C THR A 885 -0.16 -29.49 14.49
N ALA A 886 -0.89 -30.22 15.34
CA ALA A 886 -1.99 -31.09 15.00
C ALA A 886 -3.24 -30.76 15.86
N ARG A 887 -4.35 -31.40 15.50
CA ARG A 887 -5.68 -31.21 16.07
C ARG A 887 -6.34 -32.57 16.29
N ILE A 888 -7.30 -32.60 17.20
CA ILE A 888 -8.15 -33.78 17.44
C ILE A 888 -9.61 -33.45 17.12
N ILE A 889 -10.35 -34.43 16.60
CA ILE A 889 -11.79 -34.38 16.38
C ILE A 889 -12.44 -35.48 17.22
N THR A 890 -13.38 -35.09 18.09
CA THR A 890 -14.17 -36.00 18.93
C THR A 890 -15.66 -35.80 18.69
N GLY A 891 -16.46 -36.83 18.96
CA GLY A 891 -17.92 -36.79 18.81
C GLY A 891 -18.50 -38.16 18.46
N PRO A 892 -19.81 -38.36 18.60
CA PRO A 892 -20.47 -39.64 18.31
C PRO A 892 -20.40 -40.04 16.83
N ASN A 893 -20.29 -39.07 15.93
CA ASN A 893 -20.38 -39.28 14.48
C ASN A 893 -19.04 -39.31 13.73
N ILE A 894 -17.91 -39.28 14.45
CA ILE A 894 -16.58 -39.13 13.82
C ILE A 894 -16.24 -40.26 12.84
N LEU A 895 -16.77 -41.48 13.05
CA LEU A 895 -16.52 -42.61 12.15
C LEU A 895 -17.18 -42.44 10.77
N PHE A 896 -18.34 -41.77 10.69
CA PHE A 896 -19.05 -41.57 9.43
C PHE A 896 -18.38 -40.49 8.56
N ILE A 897 -17.67 -39.55 9.18
CA ILE A 897 -16.95 -38.49 8.47
C ILE A 897 -15.52 -38.89 8.08
N TYR A 898 -14.94 -39.88 8.75
CA TYR A 898 -13.54 -40.26 8.58
C TYR A 898 -13.14 -40.62 7.13
N PRO A 899 -13.92 -41.42 6.35
CA PRO A 899 -13.59 -41.70 4.95
C PRO A 899 -13.63 -40.45 4.08
N ILE A 900 -14.59 -39.55 4.32
CA ILE A 900 -14.75 -38.30 3.56
C ILE A 900 -13.57 -37.38 3.83
N LEU A 901 -13.14 -37.21 5.10
CA LEU A 901 -11.99 -36.35 5.47
C LEU A 901 -10.68 -36.80 4.80
N ASN A 902 -10.54 -38.09 4.50
CA ASN A 902 -9.39 -38.64 3.79
C ASN A 902 -9.61 -38.79 2.28
N SER A 903 -10.74 -38.33 1.71
CA SER A 903 -11.05 -38.46 0.28
C SER A 903 -10.35 -37.42 -0.59
N SER A 904 -10.17 -37.77 -1.87
CA SER A 904 -9.66 -36.87 -2.90
C SER A 904 -10.60 -35.68 -3.14
N LEU A 905 -11.92 -35.90 -3.10
CA LEU A 905 -12.90 -34.81 -3.23
C LEU A 905 -12.76 -33.78 -2.10
N PHE A 906 -12.72 -34.24 -0.85
CA PHE A 906 -12.57 -33.35 0.29
C PHE A 906 -11.27 -32.54 0.18
N PHE A 907 -10.15 -33.20 -0.12
CA PHE A 907 -8.87 -32.52 -0.31
C PHE A 907 -8.92 -31.44 -1.38
N PHE A 908 -9.44 -31.80 -2.56
CA PHE A 908 -9.62 -30.89 -3.69
C PHE A 908 -10.48 -29.71 -3.31
N ALA A 909 -11.64 -29.95 -2.69
CA ALA A 909 -12.57 -28.91 -2.32
C ALA A 909 -11.97 -27.95 -1.28
N ILE A 910 -11.26 -28.45 -0.26
CA ILE A 910 -10.60 -27.56 0.70
C ILE A 910 -9.48 -26.76 0.02
N LYS A 911 -8.68 -27.40 -0.84
CA LYS A 911 -7.64 -26.74 -1.64
C LYS A 911 -8.19 -25.63 -2.52
N SER A 912 -9.30 -25.89 -3.22
CA SER A 912 -9.81 -25.05 -4.30
C SER A 912 -10.83 -24.01 -3.83
N PHE A 913 -11.69 -24.36 -2.87
CA PHE A 913 -12.88 -23.56 -2.52
C PHE A 913 -12.84 -23.00 -1.10
N TYR A 914 -12.42 -23.80 -0.12
CA TYR A 914 -12.64 -23.46 1.29
C TYR A 914 -11.41 -22.89 2.01
N SER A 915 -10.19 -23.17 1.53
CA SER A 915 -8.96 -22.70 2.19
C SER A 915 -8.63 -21.23 1.88
N GLY A 916 -8.05 -20.55 2.88
CA GLY A 916 -7.62 -19.15 2.80
C GLY A 916 -6.24 -18.90 2.16
N GLY A 917 -5.72 -19.83 1.35
CA GLY A 917 -4.45 -19.68 0.64
C GLY A 917 -3.56 -20.94 0.65
N ARG A 918 -2.63 -21.01 -0.30
CA ARG A 918 -1.59 -22.06 -0.40
C ARG A 918 -0.37 -21.71 0.48
N LEU A 919 0.39 -22.72 0.89
CA LEU A 919 1.69 -22.59 1.56
C LEU A 919 2.78 -22.97 0.54
N GLY A 920 3.45 -21.97 -0.02
CA GLY A 920 4.40 -22.18 -1.12
C GLY A 920 3.71 -22.70 -2.38
N THR A 921 4.39 -23.54 -3.16
CA THR A 921 3.89 -24.04 -4.44
C THR A 921 2.84 -25.15 -4.33
N SER A 922 2.90 -26.00 -3.29
CA SER A 922 2.05 -27.20 -3.19
C SER A 922 1.42 -27.47 -1.82
N GLY A 923 1.86 -26.80 -0.74
CA GLY A 923 1.32 -27.02 0.61
C GLY A 923 -0.02 -26.34 0.84
N ILE A 924 -0.83 -26.89 1.75
CA ILE A 924 -2.12 -26.30 2.18
C ILE A 924 -2.16 -26.27 3.70
N ARG A 925 -2.76 -25.20 4.25
CA ARG A 925 -3.09 -25.15 5.67
C ARG A 925 -4.55 -25.51 5.94
N MET A 926 -4.79 -26.74 6.40
CA MET A 926 -6.07 -27.30 6.85
C MET A 926 -6.50 -26.74 8.22
N LYS A 927 -6.81 -25.45 8.31
CA LYS A 927 -7.46 -24.91 9.52
C LYS A 927 -8.91 -25.38 9.59
N HIS A 928 -9.35 -25.83 10.76
CA HIS A 928 -10.74 -26.28 10.99
C HIS A 928 -11.79 -25.22 10.61
N THR A 929 -11.49 -23.94 10.81
CA THR A 929 -12.37 -22.84 10.41
C THR A 929 -12.72 -22.83 8.92
N PHE A 930 -11.86 -23.40 8.06
CA PHE A 930 -12.09 -23.45 6.61
C PHE A 930 -13.06 -24.56 6.22
N PHE A 931 -12.89 -25.76 6.79
CA PHE A 931 -13.68 -26.92 6.40
C PHE A 931 -14.88 -27.20 7.32
N ASN A 932 -15.08 -26.40 8.38
CA ASN A 932 -16.29 -26.45 9.21
C ASN A 932 -17.58 -26.18 8.41
N ILE A 933 -17.48 -25.44 7.31
CA ILE A 933 -18.61 -25.18 6.41
C ILE A 933 -18.73 -26.22 5.29
N PHE A 934 -17.79 -27.16 5.17
CA PHE A 934 -17.87 -28.23 4.18
C PHE A 934 -19.09 -29.10 4.49
N PRO A 935 -20.04 -29.23 3.54
CA PRO A 935 -21.21 -30.09 3.68
C PRO A 935 -20.80 -31.56 3.70
N MET A 936 -21.05 -32.23 4.81
CA MET A 936 -20.78 -33.65 4.96
C MET A 936 -22.04 -34.45 4.69
N VAL A 937 -21.87 -35.55 3.97
CA VAL A 937 -22.93 -36.54 3.73
C VAL A 937 -22.73 -37.69 4.70
N ASN A 938 -23.84 -38.29 5.15
CA ASN A 938 -23.77 -39.51 5.93
C ASN A 938 -23.24 -40.66 5.06
N PHE A 939 -22.00 -41.07 5.31
CA PHE A 939 -21.42 -42.29 4.78
C PHE A 939 -22.16 -43.48 5.42
N GLN A 940 -23.29 -43.85 4.82
CA GLN A 940 -24.35 -44.68 5.42
C GLN A 940 -23.84 -45.96 6.10
N SER A 941 -24.67 -46.46 7.03
CA SER A 941 -24.53 -47.75 7.72
C SER A 941 -24.30 -48.95 6.78
N SER A 942 -24.70 -48.88 5.51
CA SER A 942 -24.47 -49.90 4.48
C SER A 942 -22.99 -50.08 4.10
N HIS A 943 -22.12 -49.14 4.47
CA HIS A 943 -20.67 -49.22 4.24
C HIS A 943 -19.87 -49.40 5.54
N LYS A 944 -20.52 -49.80 6.64
CA LYS A 944 -19.86 -50.08 7.94
C LYS A 944 -18.72 -51.08 7.82
N GLU A 945 -18.86 -52.10 6.98
CA GLU A 945 -17.80 -53.09 6.73
C GLU A 945 -16.55 -52.45 6.13
N LEU A 946 -16.72 -51.47 5.23
CA LEU A 946 -15.59 -50.74 4.64
C LEU A 946 -14.91 -49.83 5.68
N ILE A 947 -15.70 -49.15 6.53
CA ILE A 947 -15.15 -48.36 7.64
C ILE A 947 -14.37 -49.27 8.60
N GLN A 948 -14.94 -50.42 8.97
CA GLN A 948 -14.29 -51.39 9.85
C GLN A 948 -13.00 -51.95 9.22
N LYS A 949 -13.01 -52.23 7.91
CA LYS A 949 -11.83 -52.63 7.15
C LYS A 949 -10.74 -51.57 7.23
N ILE A 950 -11.07 -50.29 6.97
CA ILE A 950 -10.13 -49.17 7.06
C ILE A 950 -9.53 -49.07 8.47
N ILE A 951 -10.33 -49.22 9.53
CA ILE A 951 -9.87 -49.15 10.91
C ILE A 951 -8.94 -50.32 11.25
N THR A 952 -9.33 -51.54 10.85
CA THR A 952 -8.63 -52.79 11.22
C THR A 952 -7.32 -52.99 10.43
N GLU A 953 -7.30 -52.63 9.14
CA GLU A 953 -6.12 -52.76 8.28
C GLU A 953 -5.11 -51.61 8.46
N ASN A 954 -5.53 -50.53 9.12
CA ASN A 954 -4.67 -49.39 9.46
C ASN A 954 -3.55 -49.73 10.45
N THR A 955 -3.73 -50.80 11.22
CA THR A 955 -2.79 -51.24 12.24
C THR A 955 -1.61 -52.04 11.67
N ILE A 956 -1.66 -52.47 10.40
CA ILE A 956 -0.62 -53.28 9.75
C ILE A 956 -0.57 -52.96 8.25
N ASN A 957 0.41 -52.15 7.78
CA ASN A 957 0.97 -51.99 6.41
C ASN A 957 0.22 -52.54 5.15
N SER A 958 -1.12 -52.52 5.06
CA SER A 958 -1.86 -53.31 4.05
C SER A 958 -3.00 -52.60 3.31
N LEU A 959 -3.31 -51.32 3.60
CA LEU A 959 -4.29 -50.58 2.79
C LEU A 959 -3.74 -50.38 1.37
N ASP A 960 -4.32 -51.12 0.43
CA ASP A 960 -3.96 -51.09 -0.98
C ASP A 960 -4.57 -49.88 -1.70
N ARG A 961 -3.98 -49.52 -2.85
CA ARG A 961 -4.46 -48.43 -3.71
C ARG A 961 -5.94 -48.62 -4.09
N LEU A 962 -6.38 -49.87 -4.27
CA LEU A 962 -7.74 -50.23 -4.62
C LEU A 962 -8.76 -49.81 -3.54
N THR A 963 -8.40 -49.93 -2.26
CA THR A 963 -9.28 -49.49 -1.17
C THR A 963 -9.45 -47.97 -1.17
N PHE A 964 -8.40 -47.19 -1.47
CA PHE A 964 -8.53 -45.74 -1.61
C PHE A 964 -9.39 -45.34 -2.81
N GLU A 965 -9.19 -45.98 -3.96
CA GLU A 965 -9.97 -45.72 -5.17
C GLU A 965 -11.45 -46.07 -4.94
N ARG A 966 -11.74 -47.16 -4.23
CA ARG A 966 -13.11 -47.53 -3.86
C ARG A 966 -13.78 -46.49 -2.96
N ILE A 967 -13.07 -45.95 -1.97
CA ILE A 967 -13.60 -44.88 -1.10
C ILE A 967 -13.90 -43.64 -1.93
N ASP A 968 -12.96 -43.22 -2.79
CA ASP A 968 -13.14 -42.05 -3.64
C ASP A 968 -14.33 -42.24 -4.60
N THR A 969 -14.52 -43.42 -5.21
CA THR A 969 -15.70 -43.72 -6.03
C THR A 969 -17.01 -43.55 -5.26
N ILE A 970 -17.11 -44.13 -4.06
CA ILE A 970 -18.32 -43.98 -3.22
C ILE A 970 -18.54 -42.51 -2.87
N VAL A 971 -17.48 -41.78 -2.52
CA VAL A 971 -17.59 -40.35 -2.21
C VAL A 971 -18.07 -39.57 -3.43
N TYR A 972 -17.52 -39.81 -4.63
CA TYR A 972 -17.97 -39.14 -5.85
C TYR A 972 -19.44 -39.41 -6.17
N GLU A 973 -19.92 -40.63 -5.95
CA GLU A 973 -21.34 -40.99 -6.09
C GLU A 973 -22.24 -40.26 -5.08
N LEU A 974 -21.82 -40.17 -3.82
CA LEU A 974 -22.57 -39.45 -2.77
C LEU A 974 -22.77 -37.97 -3.11
N TYR A 975 -21.77 -37.35 -3.76
CA TYR A 975 -21.85 -35.95 -4.23
C TYR A 975 -22.33 -35.82 -5.68
N LYS A 976 -22.75 -36.91 -6.33
CA LYS A 976 -23.33 -36.93 -7.69
C LYS A 976 -22.42 -36.30 -8.75
N LEU A 977 -21.12 -36.58 -8.67
CA LEU A 977 -20.15 -36.07 -9.64
C LEU A 977 -20.20 -36.84 -10.97
N THR A 978 -19.93 -36.16 -12.08
CA THR A 978 -19.80 -36.78 -13.41
C THR A 978 -18.39 -37.33 -13.62
N SER A 979 -18.21 -38.19 -14.63
CA SER A 979 -16.89 -38.71 -15.00
C SER A 979 -15.88 -37.59 -15.32
N GLU A 980 -16.34 -36.54 -16.02
CA GLU A 980 -15.51 -35.38 -16.36
C GLU A 980 -15.02 -34.64 -15.10
N GLU A 981 -15.91 -34.41 -14.13
CA GLU A 981 -15.56 -33.77 -12.86
C GLU A 981 -14.60 -34.63 -12.03
N ILE A 982 -14.80 -35.95 -12.04
CA ILE A 982 -13.93 -36.91 -11.35
C ILE A 982 -12.52 -36.88 -11.94
N ASP A 983 -12.41 -36.89 -13.26
CA ASP A 983 -11.11 -36.83 -13.94
C ASP A 983 -10.42 -35.49 -13.68
N TYR A 984 -11.17 -34.38 -13.69
CA TYR A 984 -10.65 -33.06 -13.31
C TYR A 984 -10.09 -33.03 -11.88
N ILE A 985 -10.81 -33.62 -10.91
CA ILE A 985 -10.34 -33.72 -9.52
C ILE A 985 -9.06 -34.54 -9.44
N ARG A 986 -8.98 -35.68 -10.15
CA ARG A 986 -7.80 -36.54 -10.17
C ARG A 986 -6.58 -35.80 -10.73
N LEU A 987 -6.75 -35.09 -11.85
CA LEU A 987 -5.69 -34.28 -12.47
C LEU A 987 -5.18 -33.15 -11.55
N ASN A 988 -6.06 -32.52 -10.76
CA ASN A 988 -5.72 -31.34 -9.95
C ASN A 988 -5.30 -31.63 -8.50
N ASN A 989 -5.43 -32.89 -8.05
CA ASN A 989 -5.00 -33.33 -6.71
C ASN A 989 -3.54 -33.82 -6.66
N TYR A 990 -3.02 -34.37 -7.77
CA TYR A 990 -1.69 -34.97 -7.84
C TYR A 990 -0.82 -34.17 -8.81
N THR A 991 0.10 -33.36 -8.26
CA THR A 991 1.16 -32.70 -9.04
C THR A 991 2.54 -33.30 -8.69
N ASP A 992 2.59 -34.62 -8.53
CA ASP A 992 3.82 -35.42 -8.55
C ASP A 992 3.61 -36.60 -9.51
#